data_AF-A0A0E0BJ21-F1
#
_entry.id   AF-A0A0E0BJ21-F1
#
_cell.length_a   1.000
_cell.length_b   1.000
_cell.length_c   1.000
_cell.angle_alpha   90.00
_cell.angle_beta   90.00
_cell.angle_gamma   90.00
#
_symmetry.space_group_name_H-M   'P 1'
#
loop_
_entity.id
_entity.type
_entity.pdbx_description
1 polymer ?
#
loop_
_entity_poly.entity_id
_entity_poly.type
_entity_poly.pdbx_seq_one_letter_code
_entity_poly.pdbx_strand_id
1 'polypeptide(L)'
;MNIMRETGQGENERLKEVEEKILAKCNGSPLAIMLAGRLLVNRNRSANEWEMLLEYAAEPTYHEDIDSILHLCYAVLPFPLKQCFLYHSLIPNDHVISCDKVVQMWIAEGFVGADATSELPEVLGMRYYKELVARHLLEPVDEYDGQGHYKMDNLVRTFAKNVVESESLVVEEGEKNPEPFDVEEGHIRRSWAAKEKIEWKAPQELHSLRTLIIIGNVIVQASTGRTLSSLSRLRTLHVNKNEHVHILLDSLHHMKHLRYLDLSYTDALALPNDIGEMKFLQYICLQGCKKLVKLPKSIVELHKLRYLNISETKIKSIPEEGFGGLKNMVSLHGFPSQMMESDIAKDWCSLGELRHMSQLMHLTLEGLENCSSGSMASLAKIDDKKNLASLRLSCTSRLSVNGEVDKETVEEVFDQLCPPPKLQELNIKGFFGARLPRWLIFTNLAELRVLKLDNLVCCNQLPSTLWQLPCLEYLYIKHTLNVKHIGHEFLLQSSIPGPRETDVAATTPTTISTPATSAAAATAATTTTTTIGGGITHNRGPYHRLSGAGSVGSGEEGEIVAESATEDAATTTGSSNAIGFPKLKKLVMYGMMKWKEWEWEHQVEAMPKLENMHISWCLLNQLPPGLASQARSLRILVVDNVKNLISVDGFCSVVQLHVSSNFKLERISDLPKMESLTVSRCPKLNILQRLPALQSMELNDQEMERLPDCLRDLPAKLRHLRITCNLDLLTLISRGKGTPEWEKIKHIQQVNACTDAEDDKTDKRFVFYKRDSDSTETNIEPSPSTSQVGGN
;
A
#
# COMPACT_ATOMS: atom_id res chain seq x y z
N MET A 1 -31.00 -9.36 -1.21
CA MET A 1 -31.75 -8.69 -2.30
C MET A 1 -33.00 -8.08 -1.69
N ASN A 2 -33.37 -6.83 -2.02
CA ASN A 2 -34.72 -6.30 -1.81
C ASN A 2 -34.86 -4.91 -2.48
N ILE A 3 -35.29 -4.90 -3.74
CA ILE A 3 -35.79 -3.70 -4.43
C ILE A 3 -37.01 -4.16 -5.22
N MET A 4 -38.19 -4.04 -4.63
CA MET A 4 -39.45 -4.25 -5.34
C MET A 4 -39.79 -2.96 -6.12
N ARG A 5 -39.95 -3.11 -7.44
CA ARG A 5 -40.72 -2.19 -8.28
C ARG A 5 -41.76 -3.01 -9.03
N GLU A 6 -42.88 -2.39 -9.35
CA GLU A 6 -44.12 -3.05 -9.74
C GLU A 6 -44.06 -3.61 -11.18
N THR A 7 -43.55 -4.84 -11.30
CA THR A 7 -43.85 -5.74 -12.44
C THR A 7 -45.22 -6.39 -12.25
N GLY A 8 -45.88 -6.78 -13.35
CA GLY A 8 -47.23 -7.36 -13.30
C GLY A 8 -47.29 -8.64 -12.45
N GLN A 9 -48.43 -8.91 -11.80
CA GLN A 9 -48.55 -10.03 -10.84
C GLN A 9 -48.13 -11.38 -11.44
N GLY A 10 -48.61 -11.72 -12.64
CA GLY A 10 -48.21 -12.94 -13.35
C GLY A 10 -46.77 -12.95 -13.90
N GLU A 11 -46.13 -11.77 -14.07
CA GLU A 11 -44.69 -11.72 -14.37
C GLU A 11 -43.87 -12.09 -13.13
N ASN A 12 -44.26 -11.59 -11.95
CA ASN A 12 -43.62 -11.95 -10.68
C ASN A 12 -43.79 -13.44 -10.32
N GLU A 13 -44.92 -14.06 -10.69
CA GLU A 13 -45.14 -15.50 -10.49
C GLU A 13 -44.21 -16.32 -11.41
N ARG A 14 -44.14 -16.02 -12.72
CA ARG A 14 -43.16 -16.65 -13.63
C ARG A 14 -41.72 -16.45 -13.18
N LEU A 15 -41.37 -15.25 -12.69
CA LEU A 15 -39.99 -14.95 -12.26
C LEU A 15 -39.59 -15.77 -11.04
N LYS A 16 -40.51 -16.08 -10.12
CA LYS A 16 -40.27 -17.02 -9.01
C LYS A 16 -40.03 -18.45 -9.48
N GLU A 17 -40.82 -18.96 -10.42
CA GLU A 17 -40.58 -20.30 -10.97
C GLU A 17 -39.18 -20.43 -11.59
N VAL A 18 -38.68 -19.35 -12.19
CA VAL A 18 -37.34 -19.30 -12.80
C VAL A 18 -36.25 -19.13 -11.74
N GLU A 19 -36.49 -18.32 -10.69
CA GLU A 19 -35.64 -18.27 -9.48
C GLU A 19 -35.47 -19.67 -8.86
N GLU A 20 -36.57 -20.43 -8.70
CA GLU A 20 -36.55 -21.79 -8.16
C GLU A 20 -35.80 -22.78 -9.06
N LYS A 21 -36.01 -22.73 -10.39
CA LYS A 21 -35.28 -23.55 -11.38
C LYS A 21 -33.76 -23.29 -11.34
N ILE A 22 -33.34 -22.03 -11.18
CA ILE A 22 -31.91 -21.65 -11.07
C ILE A 22 -31.34 -22.10 -9.72
N LEU A 23 -32.08 -21.97 -8.61
CA LEU A 23 -31.63 -22.44 -7.30
C LEU A 23 -31.52 -23.97 -7.24
N ALA A 24 -32.41 -24.71 -7.91
CA ALA A 24 -32.29 -26.15 -8.07
C ALA A 24 -31.00 -26.54 -8.80
N LYS A 25 -30.67 -25.87 -9.92
CA LYS A 25 -29.39 -26.00 -10.65
C LYS A 25 -28.15 -25.53 -9.87
N CYS A 26 -28.31 -24.92 -8.69
CA CYS A 26 -27.18 -24.64 -7.80
C CYS A 26 -26.95 -25.76 -6.76
N ASN A 27 -27.89 -26.70 -6.60
CA ASN A 27 -27.83 -27.88 -5.73
C ASN A 27 -27.24 -27.62 -4.33
N GLY A 28 -27.64 -26.51 -3.70
CA GLY A 28 -27.18 -26.09 -2.37
C GLY A 28 -25.73 -25.56 -2.29
N SER A 29 -24.95 -25.59 -3.36
CA SER A 29 -23.57 -25.09 -3.38
C SER A 29 -23.51 -23.57 -3.18
N PRO A 30 -22.87 -23.05 -2.11
CA PRO A 30 -22.80 -21.61 -1.86
C PRO A 30 -22.13 -20.83 -2.99
N LEU A 31 -21.11 -21.43 -3.64
CA LEU A 31 -20.41 -20.83 -4.77
C LEU A 31 -21.32 -20.78 -6.02
N ALA A 32 -22.06 -21.84 -6.33
CA ALA A 32 -22.99 -21.84 -7.46
C ALA A 32 -24.12 -20.80 -7.26
N ILE A 33 -24.73 -20.76 -6.07
CA ILE A 33 -25.74 -19.76 -5.69
C ILE A 33 -25.19 -18.33 -5.84
N MET A 34 -23.95 -18.11 -5.40
CA MET A 34 -23.29 -16.80 -5.49
C MET A 34 -22.97 -16.40 -6.94
N LEU A 35 -22.42 -17.30 -7.75
CA LEU A 35 -22.13 -17.08 -9.17
C LEU A 35 -23.40 -16.78 -9.97
N ALA A 36 -24.45 -17.60 -9.80
CA ALA A 36 -25.76 -17.36 -10.39
C ALA A 36 -26.33 -15.99 -9.94
N GLY A 37 -26.29 -15.70 -8.63
CA GLY A 37 -26.73 -14.41 -8.09
C GLY A 37 -25.98 -13.20 -8.67
N ARG A 38 -24.65 -13.31 -8.90
CA ARG A 38 -23.85 -12.26 -9.56
C ARG A 38 -24.21 -12.08 -11.03
N LEU A 39 -24.46 -13.19 -11.74
CA LEU A 39 -24.85 -13.18 -13.14
C LEU A 39 -26.22 -12.50 -13.33
N LEU A 40 -27.19 -12.80 -12.46
CA LEU A 40 -28.55 -12.23 -12.51
C LEU A 40 -28.61 -10.76 -12.09
N VAL A 41 -27.75 -10.31 -11.16
CA VAL A 41 -27.66 -8.89 -10.76
C VAL A 41 -27.22 -7.97 -11.91
N ASN A 42 -26.49 -8.52 -12.90
CA ASN A 42 -26.03 -7.79 -14.08
C ASN A 42 -26.97 -7.94 -15.30
N ARG A 43 -28.25 -8.31 -15.08
CA ARG A 43 -29.28 -8.51 -16.12
C ARG A 43 -30.56 -7.74 -15.78
N ASN A 44 -31.51 -7.64 -16.72
CA ASN A 44 -32.82 -7.11 -16.39
C ASN A 44 -33.59 -8.14 -15.55
N ARG A 45 -34.43 -7.69 -14.62
CA ARG A 45 -35.34 -8.56 -13.87
C ARG A 45 -36.58 -8.87 -14.71
N SER A 46 -36.48 -9.83 -15.63
CA SER A 46 -37.61 -10.39 -16.37
C SER A 46 -37.46 -11.89 -16.55
N ALA A 47 -38.56 -12.63 -16.44
CA ALA A 47 -38.57 -14.09 -16.52
C ALA A 47 -37.97 -14.61 -17.83
N ASN A 48 -38.27 -13.96 -18.97
CA ASN A 48 -37.79 -14.38 -20.29
C ASN A 48 -36.26 -14.30 -20.41
N GLU A 49 -35.61 -13.26 -19.87
CA GLU A 49 -34.14 -13.17 -19.87
C GLU A 49 -33.50 -14.29 -19.03
N TRP A 50 -34.20 -14.75 -17.99
CA TRP A 50 -33.69 -15.74 -17.03
C TRP A 50 -33.98 -17.18 -17.49
N GLU A 51 -35.06 -17.40 -18.25
CA GLU A 51 -35.34 -18.66 -18.96
C GLU A 51 -34.29 -18.94 -20.05
N MET A 52 -33.90 -17.94 -20.85
CA MET A 52 -32.83 -18.09 -21.84
C MET A 52 -31.50 -18.55 -21.22
N LEU A 53 -31.21 -18.18 -19.96
CA LEU A 53 -30.02 -18.63 -19.25
C LEU A 53 -30.10 -20.11 -18.86
N LEU A 54 -31.30 -20.63 -18.56
CA LEU A 54 -31.52 -22.05 -18.29
C LEU A 54 -31.38 -22.90 -19.56
N GLU A 55 -31.78 -22.37 -20.73
CA GLU A 55 -31.58 -23.03 -22.03
C GLU A 55 -30.08 -23.16 -22.38
N TYR A 56 -29.29 -22.10 -22.20
CA TYR A 56 -27.82 -22.17 -22.36
C TYR A 56 -27.15 -23.10 -21.33
N ALA A 57 -27.75 -23.29 -20.15
CA ALA A 57 -27.27 -24.20 -19.12
C ALA A 57 -27.85 -25.64 -19.24
N ALA A 58 -28.37 -26.01 -20.41
CA ALA A 58 -28.98 -27.33 -20.68
C ALA A 58 -28.19 -28.20 -21.69
N GLU A 59 -26.97 -27.81 -22.08
CA GLU A 59 -26.12 -28.67 -22.91
C GLU A 59 -25.73 -29.97 -22.17
N PRO A 60 -25.80 -31.15 -22.81
CA PRO A 60 -25.70 -32.46 -22.15
C PRO A 60 -24.26 -32.89 -21.79
N THR A 61 -23.30 -31.98 -21.86
CA THR A 61 -21.85 -32.21 -21.71
C THR A 61 -21.35 -32.12 -20.26
N TYR A 62 -22.16 -31.61 -19.33
CA TYR A 62 -21.75 -31.39 -17.94
C TYR A 62 -22.48 -32.34 -16.99
N HIS A 63 -21.71 -33.15 -16.25
CA HIS A 63 -22.25 -34.15 -15.32
C HIS A 63 -22.55 -33.60 -13.91
N GLU A 64 -22.05 -32.41 -13.58
CA GLU A 64 -22.32 -31.74 -12.30
C GLU A 64 -23.09 -30.42 -12.48
N ASP A 65 -23.96 -30.12 -11.50
CA ASP A 65 -24.79 -28.92 -11.46
C ASP A 65 -23.95 -27.62 -11.47
N ILE A 66 -22.82 -27.61 -10.74
CA ILE A 66 -21.95 -26.43 -10.66
C ILE A 66 -21.23 -26.12 -11.97
N ASP A 67 -20.83 -27.14 -12.73
CA ASP A 67 -20.21 -26.96 -14.05
C ASP A 67 -21.18 -26.30 -15.04
N SER A 68 -22.49 -26.59 -14.94
CA SER A 68 -23.52 -25.90 -15.74
C SER A 68 -23.55 -24.39 -15.44
N ILE A 69 -23.41 -24.00 -14.16
CA ILE A 69 -23.37 -22.59 -13.74
C ILE A 69 -22.03 -21.93 -14.12
N LEU A 70 -20.91 -22.64 -14.00
CA LEU A 70 -19.59 -22.15 -14.42
C LEU A 70 -19.52 -21.95 -15.94
N HIS A 71 -20.07 -22.89 -16.72
CA HIS A 71 -20.23 -22.74 -18.16
C HIS A 71 -21.08 -21.51 -18.48
N LEU A 72 -22.24 -21.34 -17.85
CA LEU A 72 -23.10 -20.17 -18.08
C LEU A 72 -22.37 -18.85 -17.78
N CYS A 73 -21.66 -18.78 -16.65
CA CYS A 73 -20.84 -17.62 -16.27
C CYS A 73 -19.74 -17.30 -17.30
N TYR A 74 -19.06 -18.32 -17.82
CA TYR A 74 -18.07 -18.20 -18.89
C TYR A 74 -18.72 -17.84 -20.25
N ALA A 75 -19.89 -18.41 -20.57
CA ALA A 75 -20.62 -18.17 -21.81
C ALA A 75 -20.96 -16.69 -21.98
N VAL A 76 -21.40 -16.03 -20.90
CA VAL A 76 -21.79 -14.59 -20.88
C VAL A 76 -20.65 -13.60 -20.62
N LEU A 77 -19.38 -14.03 -20.64
CA LEU A 77 -18.23 -13.11 -20.66
C LEU A 77 -18.04 -12.54 -22.08
N PRO A 78 -17.70 -11.24 -22.23
CA PRO A 78 -17.19 -10.72 -23.50
C PRO A 78 -15.92 -11.47 -23.94
N PHE A 79 -15.72 -11.65 -25.25
CA PHE A 79 -14.61 -12.46 -25.80
C PHE A 79 -13.21 -12.10 -25.23
N PRO A 80 -12.81 -10.82 -25.06
CA PRO A 80 -11.55 -10.47 -24.41
C PRO A 80 -11.43 -11.01 -22.98
N LEU A 81 -12.51 -10.93 -22.19
CA LEU A 81 -12.53 -11.42 -20.80
C LEU A 81 -12.50 -12.96 -20.73
N LYS A 82 -13.06 -13.67 -21.72
CA LYS A 82 -12.91 -15.14 -21.81
C LYS A 82 -11.44 -15.53 -21.89
N GLN A 83 -10.64 -14.82 -22.69
CA GLN A 83 -9.20 -15.10 -22.79
C GLN A 83 -8.43 -14.71 -21.51
N CYS A 84 -8.77 -13.57 -20.88
CA CYS A 84 -8.20 -13.17 -19.60
C CYS A 84 -8.49 -14.19 -18.48
N PHE A 85 -9.73 -14.67 -18.39
CA PHE A 85 -10.17 -15.71 -17.45
C PHE A 85 -9.42 -17.03 -17.65
N LEU A 86 -9.39 -17.56 -18.88
CA LEU A 86 -8.67 -18.79 -19.25
C LEU A 86 -7.14 -18.66 -19.23
N TYR A 87 -6.61 -17.46 -19.05
CA TYR A 87 -5.19 -17.25 -18.77
C TYR A 87 -4.90 -17.28 -17.26
N HIS A 88 -5.84 -16.83 -16.43
CA HIS A 88 -5.65 -16.77 -14.99
C HIS A 88 -5.64 -18.18 -14.33
N SER A 89 -6.24 -19.19 -14.95
CA SER A 89 -6.21 -20.59 -14.47
C SER A 89 -4.82 -21.22 -14.47
N LEU A 90 -3.88 -20.68 -15.27
CA LEU A 90 -2.46 -21.07 -15.26
C LEU A 90 -1.81 -20.82 -13.90
N ILE A 91 -2.27 -19.82 -13.15
CA ILE A 91 -1.72 -19.42 -11.85
C ILE A 91 -2.38 -20.32 -10.77
N PRO A 92 -1.62 -21.09 -9.97
CA PRO A 92 -2.17 -21.88 -8.88
C PRO A 92 -2.38 -21.06 -7.60
N ASN A 93 -3.21 -21.61 -6.71
CA ASN A 93 -3.84 -20.88 -5.61
C ASN A 93 -2.96 -20.73 -4.35
N ASP A 94 -1.81 -21.39 -4.34
CA ASP A 94 -0.68 -21.19 -3.44
C ASP A 94 0.27 -20.06 -3.91
N HIS A 95 0.21 -19.69 -5.20
CA HIS A 95 1.12 -18.75 -5.84
C HIS A 95 0.47 -17.39 -6.14
N VAL A 96 0.73 -16.41 -5.28
CA VAL A 96 0.21 -15.05 -5.44
C VAL A 96 1.03 -14.24 -6.46
N ILE A 97 0.39 -13.84 -7.56
CA ILE A 97 0.91 -12.87 -8.54
C ILE A 97 0.06 -11.59 -8.45
N SER A 98 0.69 -10.40 -8.40
CA SER A 98 -0.06 -9.14 -8.31
C SER A 98 -0.88 -8.85 -9.58
N CYS A 99 -2.05 -8.24 -9.41
CA CYS A 99 -3.00 -7.97 -10.50
C CYS A 99 -2.38 -7.14 -11.63
N ASP A 100 -1.49 -6.19 -11.33
CA ASP A 100 -0.74 -5.42 -12.34
C ASP A 100 0.16 -6.32 -13.21
N LYS A 101 0.83 -7.33 -12.63
CA LYS A 101 1.62 -8.30 -13.40
C LYS A 101 0.72 -9.15 -14.30
N VAL A 102 -0.42 -9.62 -13.80
CA VAL A 102 -1.39 -10.41 -14.57
C VAL A 102 -1.97 -9.60 -15.75
N VAL A 103 -2.35 -8.33 -15.51
CA VAL A 103 -2.83 -7.43 -16.57
C VAL A 103 -1.76 -7.20 -17.65
N GLN A 104 -0.50 -7.04 -17.27
CA GLN A 104 0.61 -6.89 -18.22
C GLN A 104 0.87 -8.16 -19.04
N MET A 105 0.65 -9.35 -18.49
CA MET A 105 0.65 -10.61 -19.26
C MET A 105 -0.50 -10.65 -20.28
N TRP A 106 -1.71 -10.24 -19.91
CA TRP A 106 -2.85 -10.18 -20.85
C TRP A 106 -2.62 -9.18 -22.00
N ILE A 107 -1.95 -8.06 -21.73
CA ILE A 107 -1.52 -7.09 -22.76
C ILE A 107 -0.47 -7.73 -23.69
N ALA A 108 0.50 -8.45 -23.12
CA ALA A 108 1.54 -9.14 -23.89
C ALA A 108 0.97 -10.24 -24.80
N GLU A 109 0.07 -11.08 -24.32
CA GLU A 109 -0.63 -12.06 -25.17
C GLU A 109 -1.55 -11.40 -26.20
N GLY A 110 -2.04 -10.19 -25.93
CA GLY A 110 -2.87 -9.39 -26.83
C GLY A 110 -4.37 -9.60 -26.62
N PHE A 111 -4.79 -9.96 -25.41
CA PHE A 111 -6.21 -10.03 -25.03
C PHE A 111 -6.80 -8.65 -24.70
N VAL A 112 -5.94 -7.63 -24.56
CA VAL A 112 -6.30 -6.27 -24.16
C VAL A 112 -5.85 -5.29 -25.24
N GLY A 113 -6.76 -4.44 -25.74
CA GLY A 113 -6.47 -3.42 -26.76
C GLY A 113 -6.61 -3.89 -28.21
N ALA A 114 -7.63 -4.70 -28.52
CA ALA A 114 -7.98 -5.06 -29.89
C ALA A 114 -8.71 -3.92 -30.65
N ASP A 115 -9.49 -3.11 -29.93
CA ASP A 115 -10.29 -2.02 -30.49
C ASP A 115 -9.56 -0.66 -30.39
N ALA A 116 -9.88 0.26 -31.31
CA ALA A 116 -9.25 1.59 -31.42
C ALA A 116 -9.72 2.60 -30.34
N THR A 117 -9.81 2.17 -29.07
CA THR A 117 -10.13 3.03 -27.94
C THR A 117 -8.97 3.98 -27.60
N SER A 118 -9.25 5.23 -27.26
CA SER A 118 -8.25 6.21 -26.81
C SER A 118 -7.75 5.99 -25.36
N GLU A 119 -7.96 4.80 -24.80
CA GLU A 119 -7.64 4.44 -23.42
C GLU A 119 -6.36 3.59 -23.38
N LEU A 120 -5.54 3.75 -22.34
CA LEU A 120 -4.32 2.97 -22.18
C LEU A 120 -4.66 1.50 -21.84
N PRO A 121 -4.04 0.50 -22.50
CA PRO A 121 -4.31 -0.92 -22.25
C PRO A 121 -4.23 -1.34 -20.78
N GLU A 122 -3.39 -0.71 -19.96
CA GLU A 122 -3.31 -0.91 -18.50
C GLU A 122 -4.65 -0.64 -17.80
N VAL A 123 -5.33 0.45 -18.17
CA VAL A 123 -6.63 0.84 -17.58
C VAL A 123 -7.73 -0.08 -18.07
N LEU A 124 -7.73 -0.42 -19.36
CA LEU A 124 -8.66 -1.39 -19.96
C LEU A 124 -8.52 -2.78 -19.32
N GLY A 125 -7.29 -3.28 -19.17
CA GLY A 125 -7.00 -4.57 -18.56
C GLY A 125 -7.30 -4.60 -17.06
N MET A 126 -7.02 -3.52 -16.33
CA MET A 126 -7.42 -3.37 -14.93
C MET A 126 -8.95 -3.29 -14.77
N ARG A 127 -9.68 -2.74 -15.75
CA ARG A 127 -11.16 -2.83 -15.81
C ARG A 127 -11.63 -4.27 -16.05
N TYR A 128 -10.99 -5.02 -16.95
CA TYR A 128 -11.29 -6.45 -17.15
C TYR A 128 -11.03 -7.29 -15.88
N TYR A 129 -9.93 -7.03 -15.17
CA TYR A 129 -9.61 -7.70 -13.90
C TYR A 129 -10.70 -7.44 -12.86
N LYS A 130 -11.12 -6.17 -12.70
CA LYS A 130 -12.19 -5.78 -11.77
C LYS A 130 -13.56 -6.34 -12.14
N GLU A 131 -13.86 -6.56 -13.42
CA GLU A 131 -15.09 -7.21 -13.87
C GLU A 131 -15.12 -8.72 -13.51
N LEU A 132 -13.99 -9.43 -13.61
CA LEU A 132 -13.89 -10.83 -13.17
C LEU A 132 -14.08 -10.96 -11.64
N VAL A 133 -13.50 -10.04 -10.86
CA VAL A 133 -13.72 -9.92 -9.41
C VAL A 133 -15.19 -9.59 -9.11
N ALA A 134 -15.81 -8.64 -9.82
CA ALA A 134 -17.21 -8.25 -9.61
C ALA A 134 -18.20 -9.39 -9.92
N ARG A 135 -17.86 -10.28 -10.86
CA ARG A 135 -18.59 -11.53 -11.16
C ARG A 135 -18.31 -12.67 -10.19
N HIS A 136 -17.37 -12.49 -9.26
CA HIS A 136 -16.90 -13.51 -8.32
C HIS A 136 -16.27 -14.74 -9.02
N LEU A 137 -15.62 -14.51 -10.17
CA LEU A 137 -14.74 -15.48 -10.82
C LEU A 137 -13.30 -15.41 -10.29
N LEU A 138 -13.01 -14.38 -9.48
CA LEU A 138 -11.78 -14.21 -8.71
C LEU A 138 -12.16 -13.78 -7.28
N GLU A 139 -11.63 -14.48 -6.28
CA GLU A 139 -11.88 -14.27 -4.84
C GLU A 139 -10.72 -13.50 -4.20
N PRO A 140 -10.97 -12.55 -3.28
CA PRO A 140 -9.89 -11.86 -2.56
C PRO A 140 -9.11 -12.82 -1.66
N VAL A 141 -7.80 -12.57 -1.54
CA VAL A 141 -6.94 -13.20 -0.52
C VAL A 141 -6.78 -12.21 0.63
N ASP A 142 -7.03 -12.66 1.87
CA ASP A 142 -6.89 -11.84 3.07
C ASP A 142 -5.41 -11.63 3.43
N GLU A 143 -4.78 -10.59 2.87
CA GLU A 143 -3.37 -10.23 3.11
C GLU A 143 -3.17 -8.96 3.93
N TYR A 144 -2.13 -8.95 4.78
CA TYR A 144 -1.86 -7.91 5.78
C TYR A 144 -1.34 -6.58 5.20
N ASP A 145 -0.79 -6.58 3.99
CA ASP A 145 -0.07 -5.43 3.44
C ASP A 145 -1.00 -4.35 2.85
N GLY A 146 -2.19 -4.76 2.38
CA GLY A 146 -3.21 -3.91 1.76
C GLY A 146 -3.20 -3.90 0.23
N GLN A 147 -2.38 -4.73 -0.43
CA GLN A 147 -2.58 -5.05 -1.84
C GLN A 147 -3.76 -6.03 -1.97
N GLY A 148 -4.75 -5.66 -2.80
CA GLY A 148 -5.87 -6.54 -3.09
C GLY A 148 -5.44 -7.66 -4.03
N HIS A 149 -4.89 -8.73 -3.45
CA HIS A 149 -4.58 -9.97 -4.15
C HIS A 149 -5.87 -10.80 -4.33
N TYR A 150 -5.98 -11.49 -5.47
CA TYR A 150 -7.11 -12.37 -5.77
C TYR A 150 -6.63 -13.69 -6.38
N LYS A 151 -7.29 -14.77 -5.99
CA LYS A 151 -7.11 -16.13 -6.51
C LYS A 151 -8.36 -16.56 -7.29
N MET A 152 -8.29 -17.69 -7.99
CA MET A 152 -9.45 -18.31 -8.62
C MET A 152 -9.86 -19.52 -7.78
N ASP A 153 -11.11 -19.66 -7.35
CA ASP A 153 -11.51 -20.85 -6.57
C ASP A 153 -11.13 -22.16 -7.31
N ASN A 154 -10.85 -23.23 -6.56
CA ASN A 154 -10.41 -24.51 -7.11
C ASN A 154 -11.38 -25.08 -8.15
N LEU A 155 -12.70 -24.94 -7.98
CA LEU A 155 -13.70 -25.42 -8.93
C LEU A 155 -13.73 -24.54 -10.18
N VAL A 156 -13.70 -23.21 -9.99
CA VAL A 156 -13.60 -22.23 -11.09
C VAL A 156 -12.31 -22.47 -11.90
N ARG A 157 -11.20 -22.77 -11.23
CA ARG A 157 -9.88 -23.05 -11.82
C ARG A 157 -9.87 -24.37 -12.59
N THR A 158 -10.48 -25.43 -12.05
CA THR A 158 -10.60 -26.73 -12.73
C THR A 158 -11.46 -26.60 -14.00
N PHE A 159 -12.65 -26.00 -13.91
CA PHE A 159 -13.46 -25.68 -15.10
C PHE A 159 -12.64 -24.89 -16.14
N ALA A 160 -11.92 -23.85 -15.71
CA ALA A 160 -11.11 -23.03 -16.58
C ALA A 160 -9.87 -23.75 -17.15
N LYS A 161 -9.30 -24.75 -16.46
CA LYS A 161 -8.25 -25.65 -16.99
C LYS A 161 -8.83 -26.55 -18.08
N ASN A 162 -9.97 -27.21 -17.83
CA ASN A 162 -10.61 -28.13 -18.78
C ASN A 162 -10.92 -27.44 -20.13
N VAL A 163 -11.32 -26.16 -20.11
CA VAL A 163 -11.58 -25.36 -21.33
C VAL A 163 -10.30 -25.03 -22.14
N VAL A 164 -9.10 -25.21 -21.58
CA VAL A 164 -7.80 -25.02 -22.29
C VAL A 164 -6.84 -26.22 -22.17
N GLU A 165 -7.37 -27.41 -21.90
CA GLU A 165 -6.58 -28.64 -21.69
C GLU A 165 -5.62 -28.90 -22.87
N SER A 166 -6.10 -28.77 -24.10
CA SER A 166 -5.29 -28.96 -25.31
C SER A 166 -4.35 -27.79 -25.69
N GLU A 167 -4.41 -26.65 -24.99
CA GLU A 167 -3.53 -25.49 -25.23
C GLU A 167 -2.53 -25.22 -24.08
N SER A 168 -2.63 -25.91 -22.95
CA SER A 168 -1.90 -25.56 -21.72
C SER A 168 -1.22 -26.75 -21.04
N LEU A 169 -0.06 -26.49 -20.44
CA LEU A 169 0.68 -27.43 -19.60
C LEU A 169 0.97 -26.77 -18.25
N VAL A 170 0.60 -27.43 -17.16
CA VAL A 170 0.80 -26.95 -15.80
C VAL A 170 1.43 -28.10 -15.00
N VAL A 171 2.55 -27.85 -14.32
CA VAL A 171 3.29 -28.88 -13.56
C VAL A 171 3.40 -28.42 -12.10
N GLU A 172 2.54 -28.98 -11.24
CA GLU A 172 2.37 -28.61 -9.83
C GLU A 172 3.19 -29.52 -8.88
N GLU A 173 3.23 -29.17 -7.59
CA GLU A 173 3.98 -29.91 -6.58
C GLU A 173 3.27 -31.23 -6.20
N GLY A 174 4.05 -32.26 -5.83
CA GLY A 174 3.55 -33.61 -5.58
C GLY A 174 3.25 -34.44 -6.84
N GLU A 175 2.98 -33.80 -7.98
CA GLU A 175 2.83 -34.50 -9.27
C GLU A 175 4.14 -35.19 -9.68
N LYS A 176 4.03 -36.35 -10.34
CA LYS A 176 5.17 -36.90 -11.08
C LYS A 176 5.57 -35.91 -12.17
N ASN A 177 6.86 -35.77 -12.43
CA ASN A 177 7.29 -35.07 -13.64
C ASN A 177 6.65 -35.78 -14.84
N PRO A 178 6.05 -35.07 -15.81
CA PRO A 178 5.33 -35.72 -16.91
C PRO A 178 6.27 -36.66 -17.67
N GLU A 179 5.86 -37.92 -17.78
CA GLU A 179 6.48 -38.87 -18.72
C GLU A 179 6.31 -38.30 -20.14
N PRO A 180 7.31 -38.37 -21.02
CA PRO A 180 7.34 -37.62 -22.27
C PRO A 180 6.51 -38.30 -23.39
N PHE A 181 5.20 -38.46 -23.18
CA PHE A 181 4.28 -39.12 -24.12
C PHE A 181 2.88 -38.49 -24.18
N ASP A 182 2.24 -38.68 -25.33
CA ASP A 182 0.79 -38.56 -25.62
C ASP A 182 0.10 -37.19 -25.46
N VAL A 183 0.85 -36.08 -25.52
CA VAL A 183 0.30 -34.79 -25.98
C VAL A 183 0.68 -34.61 -27.45
N GLU A 184 -0.29 -34.38 -28.35
CA GLU A 184 0.01 -34.16 -29.78
C GLU A 184 0.98 -32.98 -29.97
N GLU A 185 2.18 -33.31 -30.49
CA GLU A 185 3.38 -32.46 -30.46
C GLU A 185 3.28 -31.24 -31.39
N GLY A 186 2.54 -30.22 -30.94
CA GLY A 186 2.41 -28.96 -31.67
C GLY A 186 1.45 -27.92 -31.07
N HIS A 187 0.56 -28.30 -30.16
CA HIS A 187 -0.55 -27.45 -29.73
C HIS A 187 -0.36 -26.66 -28.42
N ILE A 188 0.62 -27.00 -27.57
CA ILE A 188 0.87 -26.28 -26.31
C ILE A 188 1.26 -24.82 -26.59
N ARG A 189 0.51 -23.87 -26.00
CA ARG A 189 0.70 -22.42 -26.16
C ARG A 189 1.06 -21.74 -24.85
N ARG A 190 0.67 -22.33 -23.72
CA ARG A 190 0.84 -21.77 -22.37
C ARG A 190 1.48 -22.84 -21.47
N SER A 191 2.54 -22.49 -20.77
CA SER A 191 3.20 -23.40 -19.82
C SER A 191 3.45 -22.69 -18.48
N TRP A 192 3.14 -23.37 -17.38
CA TRP A 192 3.46 -22.96 -16.02
C TRP A 192 4.18 -24.10 -15.29
N ALA A 193 5.20 -23.74 -14.50
CA ALA A 193 5.97 -24.70 -13.72
C ALA A 193 6.52 -24.06 -12.43
N ALA A 194 6.19 -24.65 -11.27
CA ALA A 194 6.88 -24.37 -10.00
C ALA A 194 7.04 -25.63 -9.16
N LYS A 195 8.25 -25.80 -8.62
CA LYS A 195 8.70 -26.89 -7.74
C LYS A 195 10.08 -26.50 -7.26
N GLU A 196 10.49 -26.91 -6.07
CA GLU A 196 11.86 -26.59 -5.59
C GLU A 196 12.96 -27.11 -6.52
N LYS A 197 12.71 -28.24 -7.20
CA LYS A 197 13.62 -28.86 -8.19
C LYS A 197 12.82 -29.50 -9.32
N ILE A 198 12.62 -28.77 -10.42
CA ILE A 198 12.22 -29.36 -11.71
C ILE A 198 13.49 -29.59 -12.53
N GLU A 199 13.73 -30.85 -12.95
CA GLU A 199 14.56 -31.11 -14.12
C GLU A 199 13.74 -30.78 -15.36
N TRP A 200 13.88 -29.57 -15.91
CA TRP A 200 13.11 -29.18 -17.10
C TRP A 200 13.67 -29.85 -18.36
N LYS A 201 13.34 -31.14 -18.54
CA LYS A 201 13.49 -31.85 -19.81
C LYS A 201 12.38 -31.37 -20.74
N ALA A 202 12.61 -30.21 -21.34
CA ALA A 202 11.71 -29.61 -22.31
C ALA A 202 11.33 -30.65 -23.39
N PRO A 203 10.04 -30.80 -23.73
CA PRO A 203 9.62 -31.54 -24.92
C PRO A 203 10.41 -31.10 -26.15
N GLN A 204 10.67 -32.02 -27.07
CA GLN A 204 11.33 -31.65 -28.31
C GLN A 204 10.38 -30.70 -29.06
N GLU A 205 10.88 -29.49 -29.39
CA GLU A 205 10.23 -28.54 -30.29
C GLU A 205 8.92 -27.87 -29.80
N LEU A 206 8.99 -27.11 -28.69
CA LEU A 206 7.93 -26.21 -28.18
C LEU A 206 7.65 -24.95 -29.07
N HIS A 207 7.65 -25.08 -30.39
CA HIS A 207 7.53 -23.97 -31.35
C HIS A 207 6.25 -23.13 -31.22
N SER A 208 5.17 -23.68 -30.66
CA SER A 208 3.89 -22.99 -30.49
C SER A 208 3.76 -22.18 -29.21
N LEU A 209 4.71 -22.30 -28.28
CA LEU A 209 4.65 -21.68 -26.97
C LEU A 209 4.68 -20.14 -27.07
N ARG A 210 3.74 -19.50 -26.36
CA ARG A 210 3.64 -18.04 -26.20
C ARG A 210 3.89 -17.61 -24.77
N THR A 211 3.46 -18.41 -23.81
CA THR A 211 3.58 -18.12 -22.38
C THR A 211 4.44 -19.16 -21.69
N LEU A 212 5.47 -18.74 -20.96
CA LEU A 212 6.27 -19.56 -20.06
C LEU A 212 6.40 -18.86 -18.70
N ILE A 213 5.85 -19.49 -17.66
CA ILE A 213 5.92 -19.03 -16.27
C ILE A 213 6.71 -20.06 -15.45
N ILE A 214 7.77 -19.58 -14.81
CA ILE A 214 8.68 -20.36 -13.95
C ILE A 214 8.75 -19.65 -12.59
N ILE A 215 8.46 -20.37 -11.51
CA ILE A 215 8.59 -19.82 -10.15
C ILE A 215 9.44 -20.77 -9.30
N GLY A 216 10.40 -20.19 -8.57
CA GLY A 216 11.34 -20.93 -7.72
C GLY A 216 12.57 -21.46 -8.45
N ASN A 217 13.35 -22.27 -7.73
CA ASN A 217 14.68 -22.74 -8.15
C ASN A 217 14.67 -23.94 -9.12
N VAL A 218 13.88 -23.83 -10.20
CA VAL A 218 13.94 -24.73 -11.36
C VAL A 218 15.36 -24.83 -11.91
N ILE A 219 15.85 -26.06 -12.06
CA ILE A 219 17.21 -26.36 -12.54
C ILE A 219 17.14 -26.62 -14.05
N VAL A 220 17.47 -25.58 -14.81
CA VAL A 220 17.59 -25.64 -16.27
C VAL A 220 18.94 -26.30 -16.60
N GLN A 221 18.94 -27.53 -17.11
CA GLN A 221 20.18 -28.22 -17.51
C GLN A 221 20.78 -27.55 -18.76
N ALA A 222 22.10 -27.40 -18.84
CA ALA A 222 22.77 -26.72 -19.97
C ALA A 222 22.51 -27.34 -21.35
N SER A 223 22.12 -28.63 -21.40
CA SER A 223 21.64 -29.33 -22.60
C SER A 223 20.39 -28.68 -23.23
N THR A 224 19.56 -28.02 -22.43
CA THR A 224 18.27 -27.42 -22.85
C THR A 224 18.40 -26.09 -23.61
N GLY A 225 19.60 -25.51 -23.72
CA GLY A 225 19.81 -24.27 -24.48
C GLY A 225 19.36 -24.38 -25.96
N ARG A 226 19.45 -25.58 -26.55
CA ARG A 226 18.90 -25.87 -27.89
C ARG A 226 17.37 -25.86 -27.94
N THR A 227 16.69 -26.16 -26.84
CA THR A 227 15.23 -26.11 -26.78
C THR A 227 14.74 -24.70 -26.47
N LEU A 228 15.49 -23.91 -25.68
CA LEU A 228 15.19 -22.49 -25.47
C LEU A 228 15.26 -21.67 -26.77
N SER A 229 16.18 -22.00 -27.70
CA SER A 229 16.22 -21.33 -29.02
C SER A 229 15.03 -21.67 -29.93
N SER A 230 14.25 -22.73 -29.65
CA SER A 230 13.01 -23.03 -30.38
C SER A 230 11.83 -22.10 -30.02
N LEU A 231 11.92 -21.38 -28.89
CA LEU A 231 10.86 -20.52 -28.34
C LEU A 231 10.66 -19.18 -29.10
N SER A 232 10.81 -19.22 -30.42
CA SER A 232 10.69 -18.08 -31.34
C SER A 232 9.33 -17.35 -31.27
N ARG A 233 8.25 -18.07 -30.92
CA ARG A 233 6.89 -17.52 -30.78
C ARG A 233 6.55 -16.97 -29.39
N LEU A 234 7.47 -17.05 -28.43
CA LEU A 234 7.25 -16.63 -27.06
C LEU A 234 6.91 -15.13 -26.98
N ARG A 235 5.89 -14.78 -26.20
CA ARG A 235 5.42 -13.42 -25.92
C ARG A 235 5.61 -13.05 -24.46
N THR A 236 5.43 -14.01 -23.56
CA THR A 236 5.40 -13.82 -22.12
C THR A 236 6.37 -14.78 -21.45
N LEU A 237 7.41 -14.23 -20.85
CA LEU A 237 8.41 -14.96 -20.08
C LEU A 237 8.46 -14.39 -18.66
N HIS A 238 8.04 -15.20 -17.68
CA HIS A 238 8.06 -14.84 -16.26
C HIS A 238 8.92 -15.83 -15.50
N VAL A 239 9.99 -15.34 -14.86
CA VAL A 239 10.91 -16.14 -14.05
C VAL A 239 11.15 -15.42 -12.72
N ASN A 240 10.67 -16.01 -11.62
CA ASN A 240 10.74 -15.41 -10.30
C ASN A 240 11.48 -16.32 -9.30
N LYS A 241 12.33 -15.72 -8.44
CA LYS A 241 13.09 -16.42 -7.38
C LYS A 241 13.91 -17.62 -7.93
N ASN A 242 14.73 -17.39 -8.94
CA ASN A 242 15.54 -18.42 -9.61
C ASN A 242 17.03 -18.06 -9.66
N GLU A 243 17.89 -19.03 -9.30
CA GLU A 243 19.35 -18.89 -9.20
C GLU A 243 20.14 -19.36 -10.43
N HIS A 244 19.47 -19.76 -11.52
CA HIS A 244 20.07 -20.33 -12.72
C HIS A 244 19.70 -19.58 -14.02
N VAL A 245 19.31 -18.29 -13.89
CA VAL A 245 18.69 -17.52 -14.99
C VAL A 245 19.66 -17.20 -16.15
N HIS A 246 20.97 -17.36 -15.97
CA HIS A 246 21.97 -17.09 -16.99
C HIS A 246 21.78 -17.87 -18.30
N ILE A 247 21.40 -19.16 -18.22
CA ILE A 247 21.14 -20.02 -19.40
C ILE A 247 19.98 -19.48 -20.26
N LEU A 248 19.00 -18.85 -19.61
CA LEU A 248 17.87 -18.19 -20.26
C LEU A 248 18.32 -16.90 -20.95
N LEU A 249 19.13 -16.08 -20.27
CA LEU A 249 19.66 -14.81 -20.77
C LEU A 249 20.46 -15.00 -22.06
N ASP A 250 21.35 -15.99 -22.10
CA ASP A 250 22.13 -16.35 -23.29
C ASP A 250 21.23 -16.70 -24.50
N SER A 251 20.03 -17.20 -24.25
CA SER A 251 19.08 -17.67 -25.27
C SER A 251 18.09 -16.59 -25.76
N LEU A 252 17.93 -15.47 -25.04
CA LEU A 252 16.85 -14.48 -25.26
C LEU A 252 16.78 -13.91 -26.69
N HIS A 253 17.91 -13.80 -27.38
CA HIS A 253 18.00 -13.24 -28.74
C HIS A 253 17.21 -14.02 -29.82
N HIS A 254 16.83 -15.28 -29.52
CA HIS A 254 15.92 -16.07 -30.36
C HIS A 254 14.44 -15.67 -30.20
N MET A 255 14.06 -15.08 -29.07
CA MET A 255 12.66 -14.83 -28.67
C MET A 255 12.13 -13.53 -29.29
N LYS A 256 12.19 -13.41 -30.62
CA LYS A 256 11.94 -12.16 -31.38
C LYS A 256 10.49 -11.65 -31.31
N HIS A 257 9.57 -12.43 -30.76
CA HIS A 257 8.19 -12.03 -30.48
C HIS A 257 7.90 -11.64 -29.02
N LEU A 258 8.92 -11.64 -28.14
CA LEU A 258 8.75 -11.38 -26.71
C LEU A 258 8.26 -9.95 -26.45
N ARG A 259 7.35 -9.84 -25.50
CA ARG A 259 6.64 -8.61 -25.10
C ARG A 259 6.75 -8.37 -23.59
N TYR A 260 6.70 -9.43 -22.81
CA TYR A 260 6.81 -9.41 -21.36
C TYR A 260 8.01 -10.25 -20.93
N LEU A 261 8.90 -9.63 -20.15
CA LEU A 261 10.07 -10.23 -19.51
C LEU A 261 10.09 -9.85 -18.03
N ASP A 262 9.78 -10.80 -17.15
CA ASP A 262 9.96 -10.64 -15.70
C ASP A 262 11.06 -11.59 -15.24
N LEU A 263 12.10 -11.04 -14.63
CA LEU A 263 13.24 -11.74 -14.03
C LEU A 263 13.39 -11.35 -12.55
N SER A 264 12.32 -10.88 -11.91
CA SER A 264 12.38 -10.32 -10.55
C SER A 264 12.84 -11.34 -9.50
N TYR A 265 13.70 -10.88 -8.60
CA TYR A 265 14.36 -11.68 -7.56
C TYR A 265 15.16 -12.88 -8.08
N THR A 266 15.63 -12.83 -9.35
CA THR A 266 16.61 -13.79 -9.89
C THR A 266 18.04 -13.33 -9.66
N ASP A 267 19.01 -14.19 -10.00
CA ASP A 267 20.44 -13.93 -9.82
C ASP A 267 21.10 -13.14 -10.97
N ALA A 268 20.32 -12.62 -11.94
CA ALA A 268 20.79 -12.00 -13.17
C ALA A 268 21.95 -10.99 -13.00
N LEU A 269 23.04 -11.20 -13.74
CA LEU A 269 24.25 -10.36 -13.73
C LEU A 269 24.16 -9.14 -14.66
N ALA A 270 23.55 -9.33 -15.83
CA ALA A 270 23.39 -8.35 -16.91
C ALA A 270 22.18 -8.74 -17.76
N LEU A 271 21.63 -7.80 -18.53
CA LEU A 271 20.81 -8.12 -19.70
C LEU A 271 21.72 -8.26 -20.95
N PRO A 272 21.30 -9.00 -21.99
CA PRO A 272 22.02 -9.09 -23.26
C PRO A 272 22.25 -7.72 -23.89
N ASN A 273 23.43 -7.52 -24.52
CA ASN A 273 23.79 -6.24 -25.13
C ASN A 273 22.92 -5.89 -26.35
N ASP A 274 22.29 -6.91 -26.94
CA ASP A 274 21.40 -6.91 -28.10
C ASP A 274 19.91 -6.91 -27.71
N ILE A 275 19.56 -6.70 -26.42
CA ILE A 275 18.15 -6.62 -25.97
C ILE A 275 17.31 -5.64 -26.82
N GLY A 276 17.93 -4.57 -27.34
CA GLY A 276 17.30 -3.62 -28.25
C GLY A 276 16.76 -4.22 -29.54
N GLU A 277 17.26 -5.36 -30.04
CA GLU A 277 16.69 -6.06 -31.20
C GLU A 277 15.28 -6.59 -30.96
N MET A 278 14.87 -6.76 -29.70
CA MET A 278 13.57 -7.31 -29.30
C MET A 278 12.48 -6.23 -29.40
N LYS A 279 12.26 -5.68 -30.61
CA LYS A 279 11.37 -4.53 -30.95
C LYS A 279 9.86 -4.73 -30.63
N PHE A 280 9.50 -5.78 -29.90
CA PHE A 280 8.16 -6.04 -29.38
C PHE A 280 8.07 -5.95 -27.85
N LEU A 281 9.18 -5.81 -27.11
CA LEU A 281 9.16 -5.67 -25.65
C LEU A 281 8.35 -4.44 -25.21
N GLN A 282 7.46 -4.69 -24.26
CA GLN A 282 6.51 -3.77 -23.64
C GLN A 282 6.68 -3.73 -22.12
N TYR A 283 7.08 -4.83 -21.50
CA TYR A 283 7.26 -4.99 -20.05
C TYR A 283 8.61 -5.63 -19.73
N ILE A 284 9.43 -4.95 -18.92
CA ILE A 284 10.66 -5.50 -18.32
C ILE A 284 10.63 -5.29 -16.80
N CYS A 285 10.74 -6.36 -16.02
CA CYS A 285 10.88 -6.30 -14.57
C CYS A 285 12.16 -7.02 -14.10
N LEU A 286 13.05 -6.27 -13.45
CA LEU A 286 14.33 -6.72 -12.91
C LEU A 286 14.41 -6.48 -11.39
N GLN A 287 13.26 -6.23 -10.74
CA GLN A 287 13.19 -5.87 -9.33
C GLN A 287 13.92 -6.88 -8.46
N GLY A 288 14.79 -6.41 -7.55
CA GLY A 288 15.50 -7.27 -6.61
C GLY A 288 16.62 -8.13 -7.23
N CYS A 289 17.02 -7.90 -8.48
CA CYS A 289 18.22 -8.51 -9.08
C CYS A 289 19.49 -7.93 -8.44
N LYS A 290 19.82 -8.38 -7.23
CA LYS A 290 20.91 -7.83 -6.37
C LYS A 290 22.32 -7.95 -6.96
N LYS A 291 22.51 -8.69 -8.07
CA LYS A 291 23.78 -8.77 -8.81
C LYS A 291 23.84 -7.81 -10.01
N LEU A 292 22.71 -7.29 -10.51
CA LEU A 292 22.63 -6.44 -11.70
C LEU A 292 23.10 -5.00 -11.42
N VAL A 293 24.14 -4.54 -12.14
CA VAL A 293 24.80 -3.24 -11.90
C VAL A 293 24.56 -2.20 -12.99
N LYS A 294 24.24 -2.60 -14.23
CA LYS A 294 24.05 -1.70 -15.38
C LYS A 294 22.97 -2.19 -16.33
N LEU A 295 22.39 -1.27 -17.10
CA LEU A 295 21.58 -1.58 -18.27
C LEU A 295 22.44 -1.58 -19.54
N PRO A 296 22.10 -2.40 -20.57
CA PRO A 296 22.75 -2.35 -21.87
C PRO A 296 22.31 -1.10 -22.65
N LYS A 297 23.21 -0.51 -23.45
CA LYS A 297 22.95 0.72 -24.22
C LYS A 297 21.72 0.58 -25.15
N SER A 298 21.55 -0.57 -25.79
CA SER A 298 20.46 -0.83 -26.75
C SER A 298 19.04 -0.85 -26.14
N ILE A 299 18.90 -0.80 -24.82
CA ILE A 299 17.57 -0.72 -24.16
C ILE A 299 16.78 0.53 -24.60
N VAL A 300 17.46 1.60 -25.00
CA VAL A 300 16.85 2.86 -25.47
C VAL A 300 16.12 2.70 -26.81
N GLU A 301 16.42 1.64 -27.56
CA GLU A 301 15.79 1.30 -28.84
C GLU A 301 14.45 0.57 -28.68
N LEU A 302 14.07 0.22 -27.45
CA LEU A 302 12.81 -0.45 -27.14
C LEU A 302 11.64 0.55 -27.14
N HIS A 303 11.37 1.18 -28.29
CA HIS A 303 10.37 2.24 -28.42
C HIS A 303 8.92 1.81 -28.08
N LYS A 304 8.66 0.49 -27.93
CA LYS A 304 7.37 -0.05 -27.45
C LYS A 304 7.34 -0.33 -25.95
N LEU A 305 8.44 -0.12 -25.22
CA LEU A 305 8.51 -0.32 -23.77
C LEU A 305 7.54 0.63 -23.05
N ARG A 306 6.84 0.06 -22.05
CA ARG A 306 5.75 0.71 -21.30
C ARG A 306 5.94 0.55 -19.80
N TYR A 307 6.51 -0.58 -19.38
CA TYR A 307 6.88 -0.87 -18.00
C TYR A 307 8.36 -1.22 -17.90
N LEU A 308 9.08 -0.54 -17.00
CA LEU A 308 10.45 -0.86 -16.60
C LEU A 308 10.56 -0.76 -15.08
N ASN A 309 11.03 -1.82 -14.42
CA ASN A 309 11.30 -1.82 -12.98
C ASN A 309 12.71 -2.34 -12.70
N ILE A 310 13.54 -1.46 -12.11
CA ILE A 310 14.92 -1.70 -11.71
C ILE A 310 15.18 -1.38 -10.22
N SER A 311 14.14 -1.19 -9.42
CA SER A 311 14.27 -1.00 -7.97
C SER A 311 14.88 -2.24 -7.29
N GLU A 312 15.56 -2.03 -6.16
CA GLU A 312 16.27 -3.08 -5.41
C GLU A 312 17.42 -3.78 -6.18
N THR A 313 17.87 -3.21 -7.31
CA THR A 313 19.10 -3.63 -8.02
C THR A 313 20.33 -2.84 -7.54
N LYS A 314 21.47 -2.95 -8.24
CA LYS A 314 22.64 -2.07 -8.06
C LYS A 314 22.81 -1.05 -9.19
N ILE A 315 21.80 -0.90 -10.06
CA ILE A 315 21.82 0.12 -11.12
C ILE A 315 21.76 1.51 -10.49
N LYS A 316 22.69 2.38 -10.90
CA LYS A 316 22.80 3.79 -10.43
C LYS A 316 22.86 4.82 -11.55
N SER A 317 22.79 4.36 -12.79
CA SER A 317 22.91 5.16 -13.99
C SER A 317 22.06 4.57 -15.10
N ILE A 318 21.61 5.42 -16.02
CA ILE A 318 21.04 5.00 -17.31
C ILE A 318 22.12 5.15 -18.41
N PRO A 319 21.92 4.59 -19.62
CA PRO A 319 22.83 4.81 -20.74
C PRO A 319 22.97 6.29 -21.09
N GLU A 320 24.17 6.67 -21.54
CA GLU A 320 24.54 8.03 -21.97
C GLU A 320 23.66 8.53 -23.14
N GLU A 321 23.11 7.60 -23.91
CA GLU A 321 22.13 7.84 -24.99
C GLU A 321 20.79 8.43 -24.51
N GLY A 322 20.52 8.41 -23.20
CA GLY A 322 19.30 8.94 -22.60
C GLY A 322 18.06 8.07 -22.80
N PHE A 323 16.97 8.41 -22.11
CA PHE A 323 15.69 7.69 -22.15
C PHE A 323 14.61 8.40 -22.96
N GLY A 324 14.89 9.57 -23.57
CA GLY A 324 13.94 10.35 -24.38
C GLY A 324 13.35 9.64 -25.61
N GLY A 325 13.92 8.48 -26.01
CA GLY A 325 13.35 7.58 -27.01
C GLY A 325 12.19 6.70 -26.50
N LEU A 326 12.05 6.53 -25.19
CA LEU A 326 11.08 5.63 -24.54
C LEU A 326 9.76 6.37 -24.21
N LYS A 327 9.08 6.87 -25.25
CA LYS A 327 7.93 7.79 -25.11
C LYS A 327 6.63 7.13 -24.66
N ASN A 328 6.52 5.80 -24.78
CA ASN A 328 5.33 5.01 -24.45
C ASN A 328 5.32 4.49 -22.99
N MET A 329 6.21 5.00 -22.15
CA MET A 329 6.35 4.61 -20.74
C MET A 329 5.14 5.02 -19.89
N VAL A 330 4.53 4.03 -19.24
CA VAL A 330 3.41 4.13 -18.29
C VAL A 330 3.90 3.91 -16.85
N SER A 331 4.86 3.00 -16.63
CA SER A 331 5.39 2.69 -15.30
C SER A 331 6.91 2.59 -15.31
N LEU A 332 7.57 3.40 -14.49
CA LEU A 332 9.03 3.46 -14.42
C LEU A 332 9.49 3.45 -12.95
N HIS A 333 10.09 2.35 -12.52
CA HIS A 333 10.49 2.12 -11.13
C HIS A 333 12.01 1.98 -10.98
N GLY A 334 12.58 2.62 -9.96
CA GLY A 334 14.01 2.62 -9.66
C GLY A 334 14.83 3.53 -10.57
N PHE A 335 14.22 4.56 -11.15
CA PHE A 335 14.92 5.47 -12.07
C PHE A 335 15.97 6.29 -11.31
N PRO A 336 17.27 6.14 -11.63
CA PRO A 336 18.32 6.80 -10.87
C PRO A 336 18.41 8.27 -11.27
N SER A 337 18.47 9.16 -10.27
CA SER A 337 18.97 10.51 -10.47
C SER A 337 20.49 10.44 -10.60
N GLN A 338 20.95 10.60 -11.84
CA GLN A 338 22.33 10.70 -12.28
C GLN A 338 22.57 12.08 -12.91
N MET A 339 23.67 12.73 -12.50
CA MET A 339 24.31 13.85 -13.21
C MET A 339 25.46 13.34 -14.08
N MET A 340 25.78 14.06 -15.14
CA MET A 340 27.00 13.91 -15.91
C MET A 340 27.59 15.30 -16.20
N GLU A 341 28.76 15.57 -15.62
CA GLU A 341 29.57 16.75 -15.91
C GLU A 341 30.19 16.63 -17.31
N SER A 342 30.35 17.76 -18.01
CA SER A 342 30.95 17.80 -19.35
C SER A 342 31.67 19.12 -19.58
N ASP A 343 32.92 19.07 -20.04
CA ASP A 343 33.68 20.27 -20.41
C ASP A 343 33.15 21.01 -21.66
N ILE A 344 32.16 20.43 -22.36
CA ILE A 344 31.73 20.84 -23.71
C ILE A 344 30.21 21.03 -23.81
N ALA A 345 29.42 20.24 -23.09
CA ALA A 345 27.97 20.37 -23.02
C ALA A 345 27.52 21.04 -21.71
N LYS A 346 26.30 21.55 -21.66
CA LYS A 346 25.65 21.84 -20.37
C LYS A 346 25.52 20.54 -19.58
N ASP A 347 25.68 20.62 -18.26
CA ASP A 347 25.43 19.53 -17.31
C ASP A 347 24.18 18.74 -17.72
N TRP A 348 24.33 17.42 -17.85
CA TRP A 348 23.20 16.56 -18.18
C TRP A 348 22.67 15.89 -16.92
N CYS A 349 21.35 15.97 -16.73
CA CYS A 349 20.65 15.21 -15.70
C CYS A 349 19.64 14.27 -16.34
N SER A 350 19.80 12.98 -16.02
CA SER A 350 18.86 11.89 -16.30
C SER A 350 17.39 12.22 -16.01
N LEU A 351 17.08 12.99 -14.95
CA LEU A 351 15.72 13.43 -14.64
C LEU A 351 15.10 14.22 -15.80
N GLY A 352 15.90 14.96 -16.57
CA GLY A 352 15.45 15.67 -17.76
C GLY A 352 14.92 14.78 -18.88
N GLU A 353 15.29 13.50 -18.94
CA GLU A 353 14.76 12.56 -19.94
C GLU A 353 13.26 12.28 -19.74
N LEU A 354 12.78 12.42 -18.50
CA LEU A 354 11.38 12.16 -18.12
C LEU A 354 10.40 13.09 -18.84
N ARG A 355 10.81 14.29 -19.29
CA ARG A 355 9.94 15.23 -20.05
C ARG A 355 9.28 14.63 -21.28
N HIS A 356 9.89 13.59 -21.86
CA HIS A 356 9.39 12.91 -23.07
C HIS A 356 8.35 11.82 -22.77
N MET A 357 8.14 11.46 -21.50
CA MET A 357 7.25 10.38 -21.05
C MET A 357 5.94 10.97 -20.50
N SER A 358 5.01 11.32 -21.39
CA SER A 358 3.71 11.93 -21.04
C SER A 358 2.65 10.95 -20.54
N GLN A 359 2.83 9.64 -20.77
CA GLN A 359 1.86 8.60 -20.42
C GLN A 359 2.03 8.03 -18.99
N LEU A 360 3.05 8.47 -18.23
CA LEU A 360 3.38 7.92 -16.91
C LEU A 360 2.20 7.98 -15.93
N MET A 361 1.90 6.80 -15.35
CA MET A 361 0.96 6.56 -14.25
C MET A 361 1.69 6.22 -12.94
N HIS A 362 2.86 5.57 -13.02
CA HIS A 362 3.65 5.17 -11.86
C HIS A 362 5.11 5.56 -12.05
N LEU A 363 5.68 6.29 -11.09
CA LEU A 363 7.08 6.74 -11.13
C LEU A 363 7.78 6.53 -9.79
N THR A 364 8.97 5.96 -9.80
CA THR A 364 9.88 5.91 -8.64
C THR A 364 11.24 6.46 -9.03
N LEU A 365 11.62 7.56 -8.39
CA LEU A 365 12.93 8.20 -8.50
C LEU A 365 13.80 7.79 -7.30
N GLU A 366 15.04 7.37 -7.56
CA GLU A 366 16.00 6.95 -6.54
C GLU A 366 17.31 7.74 -6.66
N GLY A 367 17.97 8.04 -5.53
CA GLY A 367 19.25 8.76 -5.53
C GLY A 367 19.13 10.27 -5.78
N LEU A 368 17.99 10.88 -5.44
CA LEU A 368 17.72 12.31 -5.69
C LEU A 368 18.76 13.27 -5.08
N GLU A 369 19.52 12.83 -4.07
CA GLU A 369 20.68 13.54 -3.52
C GLU A 369 21.80 13.82 -4.53
N ASN A 370 21.83 13.11 -5.67
CA ASN A 370 22.83 13.32 -6.72
C ASN A 370 22.48 14.50 -7.65
N CYS A 371 21.27 15.08 -7.56
CA CYS A 371 20.84 16.17 -8.45
C CYS A 371 21.41 17.51 -7.95
N SER A 372 22.19 18.21 -8.77
CA SER A 372 23.01 19.36 -8.34
C SER A 372 22.25 20.66 -8.04
N SER A 373 20.97 20.78 -8.45
CA SER A 373 20.12 21.93 -8.12
C SER A 373 18.64 21.62 -8.41
N GLY A 374 17.74 22.45 -7.87
CA GLY A 374 16.32 22.41 -8.26
C GLY A 374 16.10 22.65 -9.75
N SER A 375 16.95 23.46 -10.40
CA SER A 375 16.82 23.76 -11.83
C SER A 375 16.91 22.49 -12.70
N MET A 376 17.78 21.55 -12.34
CA MET A 376 17.96 20.28 -13.04
C MET A 376 16.82 19.30 -12.76
N ALA A 377 16.26 19.31 -11.54
CA ALA A 377 15.07 18.53 -11.20
C ALA A 377 13.82 19.01 -11.96
N SER A 378 13.69 20.34 -12.18
CA SER A 378 12.56 20.94 -12.92
C SER A 378 12.44 20.45 -14.37
N LEU A 379 13.52 19.91 -14.95
CA LEU A 379 13.54 19.32 -16.29
C LEU A 379 12.69 18.04 -16.39
N ALA A 380 12.33 17.41 -15.26
CA ALA A 380 11.55 16.17 -15.25
C ALA A 380 10.07 16.35 -15.63
N LYS A 381 9.55 17.58 -15.45
CA LYS A 381 8.16 17.95 -15.74
C LYS A 381 7.12 17.00 -15.16
N ILE A 382 7.20 16.79 -13.84
CA ILE A 382 6.29 15.92 -13.07
C ILE A 382 4.86 16.50 -13.03
N ASP A 383 4.77 17.82 -12.99
CA ASP A 383 3.56 18.65 -13.06
C ASP A 383 2.76 18.43 -14.36
N ASP A 384 3.44 18.29 -15.50
CA ASP A 384 2.82 18.02 -16.80
C ASP A 384 2.20 16.60 -16.91
N LYS A 385 2.49 15.68 -15.98
CA LYS A 385 2.13 14.24 -16.10
C LYS A 385 0.71 13.95 -15.64
N LYS A 386 -0.27 14.41 -16.41
CA LYS A 386 -1.72 14.35 -16.14
C LYS A 386 -2.31 12.97 -15.75
N ASN A 387 -1.60 11.88 -16.02
CA ASN A 387 -1.99 10.50 -15.69
C ASN A 387 -1.33 9.94 -14.42
N LEU A 388 -0.38 10.67 -13.81
CA LEU A 388 0.45 10.16 -12.71
C LEU A 388 -0.38 9.91 -11.45
N ALA A 389 -0.56 8.64 -11.11
CA ALA A 389 -1.34 8.16 -9.97
C ALA A 389 -0.49 7.74 -8.77
N SER A 390 0.75 7.27 -8.97
CA SER A 390 1.70 6.94 -7.89
C SER A 390 3.08 7.55 -8.14
N LEU A 391 3.60 8.27 -7.15
CA LEU A 391 4.92 8.90 -7.16
C LEU A 391 5.71 8.50 -5.91
N ARG A 392 6.91 7.97 -6.11
CA ARG A 392 7.90 7.73 -5.05
C ARG A 392 9.16 8.56 -5.31
N LEU A 393 9.54 9.36 -4.32
CA LEU A 393 10.76 10.16 -4.28
C LEU A 393 11.66 9.58 -3.18
N SER A 394 12.82 9.01 -3.55
CA SER A 394 13.74 8.39 -2.60
C SER A 394 15.15 8.97 -2.71
N CYS A 395 15.70 9.39 -1.57
CA CYS A 395 17.14 9.50 -1.41
C CYS A 395 17.73 8.18 -0.86
N THR A 396 19.02 7.94 -1.05
CA THR A 396 19.73 7.05 -0.12
C THR A 396 20.03 7.84 1.15
N SER A 397 19.64 7.31 2.32
CA SER A 397 19.72 8.06 3.59
C SER A 397 21.14 8.07 4.18
N ARG A 398 22.12 8.39 3.34
CA ARG A 398 23.53 8.49 3.70
C ARG A 398 23.81 9.88 4.22
N LEU A 399 23.81 10.04 5.54
CA LEU A 399 24.62 11.08 6.16
C LEU A 399 26.05 10.93 5.61
N SER A 400 26.66 12.04 5.19
CA SER A 400 28.01 11.99 4.66
C SER A 400 29.00 11.50 5.73
N VAL A 401 30.15 10.97 5.32
CA VAL A 401 31.21 10.53 6.26
C VAL A 401 31.69 11.71 7.13
N ASN A 402 31.46 12.95 6.69
CA ASN A 402 31.86 14.18 7.37
C ASN A 402 30.73 14.82 8.19
N GLY A 403 29.53 14.21 8.25
CA GLY A 403 28.37 14.67 9.02
C GLY A 403 27.60 15.86 8.43
N GLU A 404 28.25 16.73 7.66
CA GLU A 404 27.59 17.80 6.90
C GLU A 404 26.90 17.24 5.65
N VAL A 405 25.67 17.69 5.40
CA VAL A 405 24.82 17.26 4.29
C VAL A 405 24.12 18.49 3.75
N ASP A 406 24.09 18.66 2.43
CA ASP A 406 23.43 19.79 1.77
C ASP A 406 21.90 19.66 1.86
N LYS A 407 21.31 20.40 2.80
CA LYS A 407 19.86 20.43 3.04
C LYS A 407 19.15 21.39 2.09
N GLU A 408 19.86 22.34 1.52
CA GLU A 408 19.27 23.42 0.71
C GLU A 408 19.04 22.91 -0.70
N THR A 409 20.05 22.28 -1.32
CA THR A 409 19.92 21.64 -2.64
C THR A 409 18.87 20.53 -2.65
N VAL A 410 18.77 19.69 -1.60
CA VAL A 410 17.72 18.65 -1.55
C VAL A 410 16.32 19.24 -1.37
N GLU A 411 16.17 20.35 -0.64
CA GLU A 411 14.89 21.07 -0.54
C GLU A 411 14.50 21.70 -1.89
N GLU A 412 15.45 22.30 -2.62
CA GLU A 412 15.20 22.80 -3.98
C GLU A 412 14.81 21.68 -4.96
N VAL A 413 15.55 20.58 -4.96
CA VAL A 413 15.31 19.42 -5.83
C VAL A 413 13.90 18.87 -5.61
N PHE A 414 13.49 18.66 -4.36
CA PHE A 414 12.14 18.15 -4.08
C PHE A 414 11.04 19.20 -4.29
N ASP A 415 11.28 20.49 -4.03
CA ASP A 415 10.31 21.57 -4.32
C ASP A 415 9.98 21.69 -5.82
N GLN A 416 10.90 21.28 -6.70
CA GLN A 416 10.73 21.29 -8.16
C GLN A 416 10.10 19.99 -8.72
N LEU A 417 9.91 18.95 -7.91
CA LEU A 417 9.29 17.67 -8.28
C LEU A 417 7.80 17.63 -7.88
N CYS A 418 7.08 18.72 -8.16
CA CYS A 418 5.67 18.89 -7.82
C CYS A 418 4.76 17.88 -8.57
N PRO A 419 3.92 17.08 -7.88
CA PRO A 419 2.98 16.16 -8.50
C PRO A 419 1.69 16.85 -8.98
N PRO A 420 0.98 16.25 -9.96
CA PRO A 420 -0.33 16.74 -10.40
C PRO A 420 -1.41 16.52 -9.32
N PRO A 421 -2.49 17.33 -9.29
CA PRO A 421 -3.59 17.22 -8.31
C PRO A 421 -4.29 15.85 -8.22
N LYS A 422 -4.14 15.00 -9.24
CA LYS A 422 -4.77 13.67 -9.34
C LYS A 422 -3.94 12.52 -8.74
N LEU A 423 -2.80 12.83 -8.11
CA LEU A 423 -1.95 11.82 -7.49
C LEU A 423 -2.72 11.06 -6.38
N GLN A 424 -2.68 9.73 -6.41
CA GLN A 424 -3.41 8.84 -5.49
C GLN A 424 -2.49 8.19 -4.44
N GLU A 425 -1.21 7.95 -4.77
CA GLU A 425 -0.16 7.56 -3.83
C GLU A 425 1.05 8.49 -3.91
N LEU A 426 1.50 8.95 -2.74
CA LEU A 426 2.77 9.65 -2.57
C LEU A 426 3.65 8.91 -1.55
N ASN A 427 4.92 8.71 -1.89
CA ASN A 427 5.91 8.12 -1.00
C ASN A 427 7.21 8.95 -1.01
N ILE A 428 7.58 9.54 0.12
CA ILE A 428 8.85 10.26 0.31
C ILE A 428 9.71 9.43 1.27
N LYS A 429 10.91 9.05 0.81
CA LYS A 429 11.82 8.19 1.56
C LYS A 429 13.24 8.75 1.67
N GLY A 430 13.81 8.69 2.87
CA GLY A 430 15.21 9.03 3.13
C GLY A 430 15.55 10.52 3.04
N PHE A 431 14.54 11.39 2.95
CA PHE A 431 14.69 12.83 2.76
C PHE A 431 15.35 13.48 3.99
N PHE A 432 16.39 14.29 3.74
CA PHE A 432 17.24 14.89 4.77
C PHE A 432 17.22 16.42 4.78
N GLY A 433 16.30 17.06 4.05
CA GLY A 433 15.99 18.49 4.24
C GLY A 433 15.42 18.76 5.63
N ALA A 434 15.44 20.01 6.07
CA ALA A 434 14.89 20.42 7.36
C ALA A 434 13.36 20.56 7.31
N ARG A 435 12.82 20.87 6.13
CA ARG A 435 11.40 21.14 5.85
C ARG A 435 10.95 20.29 4.65
N LEU A 436 9.78 19.66 4.77
CA LEU A 436 9.15 18.93 3.65
C LEU A 436 8.70 19.88 2.51
N PRO A 437 8.52 19.37 1.27
CA PRO A 437 8.35 20.22 0.09
C PRO A 437 7.15 21.17 0.15
N ARG A 438 7.32 22.40 -0.36
CA ARG A 438 6.34 23.50 -0.28
C ARG A 438 5.01 23.13 -0.92
N TRP A 439 5.04 22.31 -1.98
CA TRP A 439 3.84 21.86 -2.67
C TRP A 439 2.95 20.93 -1.84
N LEU A 440 3.42 20.33 -0.74
CA LEU A 440 2.53 19.64 0.22
C LEU A 440 1.60 20.62 0.97
N ILE A 441 1.93 21.92 0.97
CA ILE A 441 1.14 22.97 1.60
C ILE A 441 0.15 23.56 0.59
N PHE A 442 0.59 23.90 -0.62
CA PHE A 442 -0.23 24.65 -1.58
C PHE A 442 -0.85 23.84 -2.74
N THR A 443 -0.41 22.60 -3.01
CA THR A 443 -1.01 21.80 -4.09
C THR A 443 -2.23 21.06 -3.57
N ASN A 444 -3.36 21.24 -4.27
CA ASN A 444 -4.62 20.57 -3.93
C ASN A 444 -4.60 19.08 -4.30
N LEU A 445 -4.01 18.25 -3.42
CA LEU A 445 -3.91 16.79 -3.56
C LEU A 445 -5.22 16.09 -3.15
N ALA A 446 -6.36 16.56 -3.68
CA ALA A 446 -7.69 16.10 -3.30
C ALA A 446 -7.96 14.61 -3.58
N GLU A 447 -7.28 14.00 -4.56
CA GLU A 447 -7.42 12.57 -4.89
C GLU A 447 -6.45 11.66 -4.12
N LEU A 448 -5.58 12.21 -3.26
CA LEU A 448 -4.54 11.43 -2.56
C LEU A 448 -5.16 10.49 -1.52
N ARG A 449 -4.89 9.19 -1.69
CA ARG A 449 -5.37 8.08 -0.85
C ARG A 449 -4.31 7.53 0.08
N VAL A 450 -3.06 7.52 -0.37
CA VAL A 450 -1.94 6.90 0.35
C VAL A 450 -0.79 7.91 0.48
N LEU A 451 -0.38 8.19 1.71
CA LEU A 451 0.79 9.02 2.02
C LEU A 451 1.77 8.23 2.89
N LYS A 452 2.97 8.02 2.36
CA LYS A 452 4.07 7.30 3.00
C LYS A 452 5.25 8.25 3.20
N LEU A 453 5.68 8.44 4.44
CA LEU A 453 6.82 9.25 4.85
C LEU A 453 7.77 8.37 5.65
N ASP A 454 8.91 7.95 5.08
CA ASP A 454 9.89 7.07 5.73
C ASP A 454 11.27 7.74 5.83
N ASN A 455 11.87 7.71 7.01
CA ASN A 455 13.24 8.14 7.25
C ASN A 455 13.50 9.61 6.89
N LEU A 456 12.64 10.49 7.42
CA LEU A 456 12.81 11.95 7.32
C LEU A 456 13.81 12.41 8.40
N VAL A 457 15.11 12.35 8.09
CA VAL A 457 16.19 12.41 9.10
C VAL A 457 16.28 13.78 9.79
N CYS A 458 16.19 14.87 9.02
CA CYS A 458 16.32 16.24 9.55
C CYS A 458 14.98 16.99 9.68
N CYS A 459 13.86 16.39 9.28
CA CYS A 459 12.55 17.02 9.28
C CYS A 459 12.04 17.24 10.71
N ASN A 460 11.91 18.50 11.13
CA ASN A 460 11.57 18.87 12.51
C ASN A 460 10.06 18.96 12.79
N GLN A 461 9.26 19.30 11.77
CA GLN A 461 7.80 19.48 11.83
C GLN A 461 7.15 18.88 10.57
N LEU A 462 5.87 18.49 10.66
CA LEU A 462 5.08 18.03 9.51
C LEU A 462 4.25 19.20 8.94
N PRO A 463 4.11 19.34 7.60
CA PRO A 463 3.38 20.43 6.96
C PRO A 463 1.95 20.62 7.49
N SER A 464 1.54 21.87 7.69
CA SER A 464 0.32 22.23 8.43
C SER A 464 -1.02 21.95 7.70
N THR A 465 -1.02 21.05 6.72
CA THR A 465 -2.10 20.80 5.77
C THR A 465 -2.48 19.32 5.63
N LEU A 466 -1.69 18.38 6.15
CA LEU A 466 -1.83 16.96 5.81
C LEU A 466 -3.19 16.34 6.21
N TRP A 467 -3.80 16.80 7.30
CA TRP A 467 -5.14 16.39 7.79
C TRP A 467 -6.29 16.98 6.99
N GLN A 468 -6.04 18.00 6.17
CA GLN A 468 -7.05 18.56 5.26
C GLN A 468 -7.22 17.67 4.00
N LEU A 469 -6.36 16.67 3.78
CA LEU A 469 -6.43 15.73 2.65
C LEU A 469 -7.76 14.93 2.69
N PRO A 470 -8.73 15.22 1.80
CA PRO A 470 -10.12 14.76 1.97
C PRO A 470 -10.36 13.33 1.49
N CYS A 471 -9.38 12.73 0.80
CA CYS A 471 -9.45 11.35 0.31
C CYS A 471 -8.43 10.40 0.94
N LEU A 472 -7.63 10.86 1.91
CA LEU A 472 -6.57 10.02 2.47
C LEU A 472 -7.18 8.83 3.24
N GLU A 473 -6.80 7.62 2.85
CA GLU A 473 -7.28 6.33 3.37
C GLU A 473 -6.17 5.61 4.16
N TYR A 474 -4.89 5.86 3.84
CA TYR A 474 -3.73 5.34 4.56
C TYR A 474 -2.64 6.41 4.76
N LEU A 475 -2.27 6.64 6.03
CA LEU A 475 -1.13 7.46 6.44
C LEU A 475 -0.08 6.56 7.13
N TYR A 476 1.15 6.61 6.62
CA TYR A 476 2.30 5.87 7.13
C TYR A 476 3.45 6.82 7.40
N ILE A 477 3.85 6.95 8.66
CA ILE A 477 4.96 7.80 9.10
C ILE A 477 5.98 6.91 9.82
N LYS A 478 7.22 6.88 9.34
CA LYS A 478 8.29 6.02 9.84
C LYS A 478 9.60 6.79 10.00
N HIS A 479 10.32 6.53 11.09
CA HIS A 479 11.69 7.03 11.34
C HIS A 479 11.83 8.57 11.20
N THR A 480 10.82 9.36 11.56
CA THR A 480 10.90 10.83 11.54
C THR A 480 11.56 11.32 12.84
N LEU A 481 12.89 11.28 12.87
CA LEU A 481 13.68 11.30 14.11
C LEU A 481 13.67 12.62 14.89
N ASN A 482 13.27 13.74 14.28
CA ASN A 482 13.31 15.06 14.91
C ASN A 482 11.95 15.60 15.39
N VAL A 483 10.83 15.04 14.93
CA VAL A 483 9.48 15.45 15.36
C VAL A 483 9.31 15.16 16.86
N LYS A 484 8.96 16.20 17.64
CA LYS A 484 8.79 16.13 19.11
C LYS A 484 7.32 16.13 19.55
N HIS A 485 6.51 16.90 18.86
CA HIS A 485 5.11 17.23 19.16
C HIS A 485 4.28 17.06 17.88
N ILE A 486 3.00 16.72 18.05
CA ILE A 486 1.98 16.61 17.01
C ILE A 486 0.69 17.15 17.64
N GLY A 487 0.15 18.29 17.19
CA GLY A 487 -0.97 18.94 17.88
C GLY A 487 -1.50 20.20 17.21
N HIS A 488 -1.88 21.20 18.02
CA HIS A 488 -2.82 22.26 17.60
C HIS A 488 -2.27 23.30 16.61
N GLU A 489 -0.97 23.26 16.27
CA GLU A 489 -0.34 23.96 15.13
C GLU A 489 -1.08 23.72 13.80
N PHE A 490 -1.87 22.65 13.76
CA PHE A 490 -2.55 22.07 12.61
C PHE A 490 -3.94 22.67 12.33
N LEU A 491 -4.51 23.37 13.32
CA LEU A 491 -5.89 23.88 13.29
C LEU A 491 -5.93 25.39 13.09
N LEU A 492 -4.82 26.06 13.37
CA LEU A 492 -4.61 27.44 12.96
C LEU A 492 -4.61 27.49 11.42
N GLN A 493 -5.63 28.15 10.86
CA GLN A 493 -5.44 28.81 9.58
C GLN A 493 -4.34 29.85 9.79
N SER A 494 -3.10 29.49 9.47
CA SER A 494 -2.04 30.47 9.31
C SER A 494 -2.44 31.36 8.13
N SER A 495 -2.93 32.55 8.45
CA SER A 495 -3.15 33.62 7.48
C SER A 495 -1.80 34.01 6.87
N ILE A 496 -1.37 33.22 5.87
CA ILE A 496 -0.23 33.55 5.02
C ILE A 496 -0.51 34.96 4.51
N PRO A 497 0.34 35.96 4.82
CA PRO A 497 0.19 37.27 4.22
C PRO A 497 0.31 37.07 2.71
N GLY A 498 -0.79 37.32 1.98
CA GLY A 498 -0.75 37.34 0.53
C GLY A 498 0.37 38.29 0.07
N PRO A 499 1.04 38.02 -1.06
CA PRO A 499 2.03 38.95 -1.59
C PRO A 499 1.39 40.32 -1.67
N ARG A 500 1.99 41.33 -1.02
CA ARG A 500 1.44 42.69 -1.00
C ARG A 500 1.37 43.18 -2.43
N GLU A 501 0.15 43.32 -2.95
CA GLU A 501 -0.10 43.97 -4.23
C GLU A 501 0.40 45.42 -4.12
N THR A 502 1.51 45.70 -4.79
CA THR A 502 1.96 47.08 -5.04
C THR A 502 1.00 47.73 -6.03
N ASP A 503 0.62 48.97 -5.78
CA ASP A 503 -0.45 49.67 -6.50
C ASP A 503 -0.36 49.55 -8.03
N VAL A 504 -1.38 48.92 -8.63
CA VAL A 504 -1.71 49.06 -10.05
C VAL A 504 -3.10 49.66 -10.14
N ALA A 505 -3.18 50.93 -10.51
CA ALA A 505 -4.45 51.66 -10.57
C ALA A 505 -5.40 51.03 -11.60
N ALA A 506 -6.66 50.84 -11.21
CA ALA A 506 -7.66 50.21 -12.06
C ALA A 506 -8.07 51.11 -13.24
N THR A 507 -8.23 50.51 -14.42
CA THR A 507 -9.11 51.03 -15.47
C THR A 507 -9.81 49.87 -16.18
N THR A 508 -11.14 49.91 -16.19
CA THR A 508 -12.00 48.82 -16.70
C THR A 508 -12.21 48.90 -18.21
N PRO A 509 -12.19 47.77 -18.94
CA PRO A 509 -12.65 47.73 -20.33
C PRO A 509 -14.16 47.47 -20.40
N THR A 510 -14.91 48.44 -20.93
CA THR A 510 -16.31 48.23 -21.35
C THR A 510 -16.35 48.09 -22.89
N THR A 511 -17.19 47.19 -23.38
CA THR A 511 -17.35 46.76 -24.78
C THR A 511 -17.52 47.89 -25.81
N ILE A 512 -16.96 47.72 -27.04
CA ILE A 512 -17.70 47.66 -28.33
C ILE A 512 -16.76 47.61 -29.58
N SER A 513 -17.17 46.82 -30.59
CA SER A 513 -16.80 46.80 -32.04
C SER A 513 -15.35 46.70 -32.57
N THR A 514 -15.19 45.77 -33.52
CA THR A 514 -14.22 45.65 -34.64
C THR A 514 -14.36 46.75 -35.72
N PRO A 515 -13.51 46.82 -36.78
CA PRO A 515 -12.10 46.39 -36.99
C PRO A 515 -11.22 47.50 -37.67
N ALA A 516 -9.93 47.23 -37.98
CA ALA A 516 -9.36 47.29 -39.35
C ALA A 516 -7.80 47.30 -39.47
N THR A 517 -7.31 46.59 -40.49
CA THR A 517 -6.10 46.84 -41.36
C THR A 517 -4.71 47.28 -40.82
N SER A 518 -3.73 46.41 -41.14
CA SER A 518 -2.50 46.66 -41.93
C SER A 518 -1.21 47.31 -41.35
N ALA A 519 -0.17 46.45 -41.29
CA ALA A 519 1.12 46.56 -42.01
C ALA A 519 2.27 47.48 -41.52
N ALA A 520 3.48 47.12 -42.01
CA ALA A 520 4.81 47.73 -41.80
C ALA A 520 5.37 47.66 -40.35
N ALA A 521 6.63 47.30 -40.06
CA ALA A 521 7.95 47.62 -40.65
C ALA A 521 8.39 49.08 -40.37
N ALA A 522 9.63 49.40 -40.00
CA ALA A 522 10.79 48.60 -39.55
C ALA A 522 11.82 49.54 -38.88
N THR A 523 13.00 49.02 -38.46
CA THR A 523 14.24 49.77 -38.13
C THR A 523 14.20 50.79 -36.98
N ALA A 524 15.31 51.32 -36.45
CA ALA A 524 16.62 50.75 -36.05
C ALA A 524 17.47 51.88 -35.42
N ALA A 525 18.24 51.58 -34.35
CA ALA A 525 19.39 52.38 -33.87
C ALA A 525 19.05 53.84 -33.40
N THR A 526 19.94 54.64 -32.77
CA THR A 526 21.34 54.42 -32.30
C THR A 526 21.63 55.22 -31.00
N THR A 527 22.78 54.89 -30.38
CA THR A 527 23.56 55.54 -29.32
C THR A 527 23.50 57.07 -29.14
N THR A 528 23.60 57.55 -27.89
CA THR A 528 24.71 58.40 -27.33
C THR A 528 24.52 58.55 -25.80
N THR A 529 25.33 57.97 -24.89
CA THR A 529 26.64 58.39 -24.31
C THR A 529 26.67 59.56 -23.29
N THR A 530 27.20 59.24 -22.10
CA THR A 530 28.10 60.04 -21.24
C THR A 530 27.52 61.07 -20.24
N THR A 531 27.36 60.59 -19.00
CA THR A 531 28.07 61.05 -17.76
C THR A 531 28.26 62.55 -17.45
N ILE A 532 27.84 62.94 -16.23
CA ILE A 532 28.58 63.83 -15.29
C ILE A 532 28.09 63.55 -13.85
N GLY A 533 28.92 63.81 -12.83
CA GLY A 533 28.55 63.69 -11.40
C GLY A 533 27.57 64.78 -10.93
N GLY A 534 27.04 64.80 -9.72
CA GLY A 534 27.45 64.11 -8.49
C GLY A 534 27.72 65.15 -7.39
N GLY A 535 27.16 64.97 -6.18
CA GLY A 535 27.34 65.93 -5.08
C GLY A 535 26.35 65.74 -3.92
N ILE A 536 26.85 65.84 -2.68
CA ILE A 536 26.09 65.76 -1.42
C ILE A 536 26.25 67.11 -0.71
N THR A 537 25.21 67.69 -0.08
CA THR A 537 25.32 68.41 1.22
C THR A 537 23.99 68.95 1.81
N HIS A 538 23.90 68.85 3.16
CA HIS A 538 23.31 69.77 4.15
C HIS A 538 21.81 70.18 4.28
N ASN A 539 21.28 69.87 5.48
CA ASN A 539 20.67 70.75 6.52
C ASN A 539 19.24 71.36 6.43
N ARG A 540 18.40 70.92 7.41
CA ARG A 540 17.57 71.70 8.37
C ARG A 540 16.65 72.88 7.89
N GLY A 541 15.39 72.56 7.53
CA GLY A 541 14.13 73.29 7.88
C GLY A 541 14.03 74.83 7.73
N PRO A 542 13.07 75.52 8.41
CA PRO A 542 11.80 75.07 9.02
C PRO A 542 10.56 75.98 8.67
N TYR A 543 9.42 75.80 9.38
CA TYR A 543 8.26 76.71 9.64
C TYR A 543 6.85 76.43 9.05
N HIS A 544 5.86 76.35 9.98
CA HIS A 544 4.45 76.86 9.92
C HIS A 544 3.48 76.31 8.83
N ARG A 545 2.13 76.29 8.93
CA ARG A 545 1.01 76.52 9.92
C ARG A 545 -0.27 75.88 9.25
N LEU A 546 -1.49 75.65 9.77
CA LEU A 546 -2.31 75.79 11.02
C LEU A 546 -3.48 74.75 10.85
N SER A 547 -4.35 74.33 11.78
CA SER A 547 -4.63 74.60 13.21
C SER A 547 -4.90 73.24 13.93
N GLY A 548 -5.85 72.91 14.84
CA GLY A 548 -6.99 73.56 15.55
C GLY A 548 -8.27 72.70 15.49
N ALA A 549 -8.98 72.35 16.58
CA ALA A 549 -8.74 72.60 18.01
C ALA A 549 -9.58 71.68 18.95
N GLY A 550 -9.11 71.49 20.21
CA GLY A 550 -9.91 71.13 21.40
C GLY A 550 -10.19 69.64 21.67
N SER A 551 -10.29 69.16 22.93
CA SER A 551 -9.98 69.81 24.22
C SER A 551 -9.77 68.78 25.37
N VAL A 552 -8.83 69.12 26.27
CA VAL A 552 -8.67 68.83 27.73
C VAL A 552 -9.79 68.02 28.42
N GLY A 553 -9.52 67.10 29.36
CA GLY A 553 -8.23 66.73 30.01
C GLY A 553 -8.34 65.64 31.09
N SER A 554 -7.34 65.52 31.97
CA SER A 554 -7.04 64.34 32.80
C SER A 554 -7.17 64.52 34.33
N GLY A 555 -7.36 63.41 35.05
CA GLY A 555 -7.21 63.27 36.51
C GLY A 555 -8.25 62.30 37.11
N GLU A 556 -7.99 61.56 38.20
CA GLU A 556 -6.73 61.25 38.90
C GLU A 556 -6.94 60.06 39.88
N GLU A 557 -5.86 59.44 40.37
CA GLU A 557 -5.80 58.47 41.50
C GLU A 557 -6.55 57.11 41.41
N GLY A 558 -6.16 56.16 42.27
CA GLY A 558 -6.83 54.85 42.46
C GLY A 558 -5.87 53.65 42.58
N GLU A 559 -5.40 53.33 43.80
CA GLU A 559 -4.50 52.19 44.07
C GLU A 559 -5.21 51.08 44.89
N ILE A 560 -4.85 49.81 44.62
CA ILE A 560 -5.09 48.57 45.40
C ILE A 560 -6.55 48.21 45.80
N VAL A 561 -7.02 47.03 45.35
CA VAL A 561 -7.47 45.86 46.14
C VAL A 561 -8.18 44.86 45.21
N ALA A 562 -8.03 43.56 45.49
CA ALA A 562 -8.59 42.48 44.68
C ALA A 562 -9.93 41.99 45.24
N GLU A 563 -10.83 41.54 44.35
CA GLU A 563 -11.58 40.29 44.55
C GLU A 563 -12.09 39.72 43.21
N SER A 564 -12.75 38.57 43.26
CA SER A 564 -12.85 37.62 42.14
C SER A 564 -14.23 37.51 41.46
N ALA A 565 -14.18 37.19 40.16
CA ALA A 565 -15.15 36.41 39.39
C ALA A 565 -16.58 36.95 39.18
N THR A 566 -16.96 37.10 37.91
CA THR A 566 -18.15 36.45 37.32
C THR A 566 -17.99 36.36 35.79
N GLU A 567 -18.84 35.55 35.14
CA GLU A 567 -18.76 35.20 33.72
C GLU A 567 -19.64 36.12 32.83
N ASP A 568 -19.80 35.72 31.56
CA ASP A 568 -20.56 36.33 30.45
C ASP A 568 -19.96 37.59 29.77
N ALA A 569 -20.10 37.78 28.45
CA ALA A 569 -20.87 37.00 27.46
C ALA A 569 -20.04 36.69 26.18
N ALA A 570 -20.42 35.63 25.46
CA ALA A 570 -19.73 35.17 24.26
C ALA A 570 -20.07 35.98 22.99
N THR A 571 -19.08 36.15 22.10
CA THR A 571 -19.29 36.51 20.69
C THR A 571 -18.83 35.37 19.78
N THR A 572 -19.73 34.42 19.52
CA THR A 572 -19.48 33.24 18.70
C THR A 572 -19.23 33.60 17.23
N THR A 573 -17.96 33.71 16.83
CA THR A 573 -17.57 33.60 15.42
C THR A 573 -17.57 32.12 15.01
N GLY A 574 -18.16 31.81 13.85
CA GLY A 574 -18.45 30.44 13.46
C GLY A 574 -17.19 29.63 13.13
N SER A 575 -16.77 28.75 14.03
CA SER A 575 -15.77 27.73 13.73
C SER A 575 -16.30 26.81 12.63
N SER A 576 -15.56 26.68 11.53
CA SER A 576 -15.84 25.68 10.52
C SER A 576 -15.44 24.30 11.05
N ASN A 577 -16.39 23.37 11.20
CA ASN A 577 -16.16 21.98 11.61
C ASN A 577 -15.38 21.20 10.53
N ALA A 578 -14.10 21.51 10.38
CA ALA A 578 -13.20 20.86 9.45
C ALA A 578 -12.77 19.49 10.01
N ILE A 579 -13.45 18.44 9.56
CA ILE A 579 -13.15 17.07 10.00
C ILE A 579 -11.75 16.68 9.52
N GLY A 580 -10.83 16.45 10.46
CA GLY A 580 -9.47 16.02 10.14
C GLY A 580 -9.46 14.59 9.59
N PHE A 581 -8.79 14.36 8.46
CA PHE A 581 -8.63 13.03 7.84
C PHE A 581 -9.96 12.25 7.65
N PRO A 582 -10.97 12.78 6.92
CA PRO A 582 -12.35 12.28 6.93
C PRO A 582 -12.57 10.89 6.29
N LYS A 583 -11.55 10.31 5.64
CA LYS A 583 -11.58 8.95 5.07
C LYS A 583 -10.47 8.01 5.57
N LEU A 584 -9.63 8.44 6.51
CA LEU A 584 -8.47 7.67 6.92
C LEU A 584 -8.89 6.38 7.62
N LYS A 585 -8.42 5.23 7.14
CA LYS A 585 -8.72 3.89 7.67
C LYS A 585 -7.55 3.25 8.39
N LYS A 586 -6.32 3.50 7.93
CA LYS A 586 -5.08 2.91 8.47
C LYS A 586 -4.12 4.04 8.85
N LEU A 587 -3.73 4.11 10.11
CA LEU A 587 -2.70 5.02 10.62
C LEU A 587 -1.54 4.21 11.19
N VAL A 588 -0.33 4.49 10.73
CA VAL A 588 0.90 3.88 11.26
C VAL A 588 1.92 4.96 11.59
N MET A 589 2.43 4.96 12.82
CA MET A 589 3.48 5.86 13.32
C MET A 589 4.56 5.02 14.02
N TYR A 590 5.72 4.83 13.37
CA TYR A 590 6.77 3.91 13.82
C TYR A 590 8.15 4.59 13.94
N GLY A 591 8.89 4.32 15.01
CA GLY A 591 10.30 4.72 15.12
C GLY A 591 10.51 6.23 15.32
N MET A 592 9.53 6.91 15.91
CA MET A 592 9.51 8.36 16.12
C MET A 592 10.23 8.71 17.43
N MET A 593 11.55 8.53 17.44
CA MET A 593 12.37 8.42 18.66
C MET A 593 12.54 9.71 19.50
N LYS A 594 11.99 10.86 19.08
CA LYS A 594 11.92 12.10 19.88
C LYS A 594 10.49 12.58 20.18
N TRP A 595 9.48 11.90 19.62
CA TRP A 595 8.08 12.27 19.77
C TRP A 595 7.58 11.90 21.18
N LYS A 596 7.05 12.91 21.89
CA LYS A 596 6.63 12.83 23.30
C LYS A 596 5.19 13.27 23.53
N GLU A 597 4.75 14.28 22.79
CA GLU A 597 3.43 14.89 22.92
C GLU A 597 2.58 14.63 21.67
N TRP A 598 1.35 14.16 21.87
CA TRP A 598 0.31 14.11 20.85
C TRP A 598 -0.96 14.70 21.45
N GLU A 599 -1.34 15.86 20.93
CA GLU A 599 -2.50 16.63 21.41
C GLU A 599 -3.64 16.50 20.42
N TRP A 600 -4.84 16.23 20.94
CA TRP A 600 -6.08 16.33 20.19
C TRP A 600 -7.23 16.58 21.17
N GLU A 601 -7.86 17.75 21.08
CA GLU A 601 -9.01 18.11 21.91
C GLU A 601 -10.33 17.50 21.42
N HIS A 602 -11.26 17.36 22.36
CA HIS A 602 -12.61 16.83 22.12
C HIS A 602 -13.45 17.65 21.10
N GLN A 603 -13.10 18.90 20.86
CA GLN A 603 -13.86 19.83 19.99
C GLN A 603 -13.60 19.62 18.48
N VAL A 604 -12.51 18.93 18.11
CA VAL A 604 -12.06 18.82 16.72
C VAL A 604 -12.34 17.41 16.22
N GLU A 605 -13.46 17.18 15.52
CA GLU A 605 -13.83 15.83 15.07
C GLU A 605 -12.82 15.28 14.04
N ALA A 606 -12.24 14.12 14.31
CA ALA A 606 -11.11 13.61 13.53
C ALA A 606 -11.15 12.11 13.28
N MET A 607 -10.59 11.71 12.14
CA MET A 607 -10.34 10.32 11.75
C MET A 607 -11.57 9.40 11.96
N PRO A 608 -12.80 9.82 11.61
CA PRO A 608 -14.03 9.13 12.03
C PRO A 608 -14.19 7.73 11.42
N LYS A 609 -13.41 7.41 10.37
CA LYS A 609 -13.37 6.13 9.66
C LYS A 609 -12.10 5.32 9.93
N LEU A 610 -11.30 5.71 10.93
CA LEU A 610 -10.09 4.98 11.28
C LEU A 610 -10.48 3.60 11.80
N GLU A 611 -10.02 2.55 11.13
CA GLU A 611 -10.32 1.15 11.44
C GLU A 611 -9.13 0.49 12.16
N ASN A 612 -7.90 0.88 11.80
CA ASN A 612 -6.65 0.27 12.24
C ASN A 612 -5.62 1.35 12.61
N MET A 613 -5.05 1.26 13.82
CA MET A 613 -4.07 2.22 14.33
C MET A 613 -2.87 1.48 14.95
N HIS A 614 -1.66 1.78 14.48
CA HIS A 614 -0.43 1.19 14.97
C HIS A 614 0.57 2.29 15.36
N ILE A 615 0.92 2.35 16.65
CA ILE A 615 2.01 3.16 17.18
C ILE A 615 3.15 2.24 17.59
N SER A 616 4.37 2.54 17.19
CA SER A 616 5.54 1.73 17.56
C SER A 616 6.80 2.56 17.80
N TRP A 617 7.64 2.13 18.74
CA TRP A 617 9.02 2.61 18.93
C TRP A 617 9.13 4.14 19.03
N CYS A 618 8.47 4.73 20.03
CA CYS A 618 8.50 6.18 20.29
C CYS A 618 8.54 6.50 21.79
N LEU A 619 8.62 7.79 22.12
CA LEU A 619 8.70 8.30 23.51
C LEU A 619 7.39 8.96 23.98
N LEU A 620 6.26 8.64 23.32
CA LEU A 620 4.96 9.25 23.58
C LEU A 620 4.51 9.01 25.03
N ASN A 621 4.12 10.08 25.72
CA ASN A 621 3.74 10.05 27.14
C ASN A 621 2.30 9.54 27.34
N GLN A 622 1.39 9.92 26.44
CA GLN A 622 -0.05 9.60 26.52
C GLN A 622 -0.66 9.53 25.11
N LEU A 623 -1.75 8.78 24.97
CA LEU A 623 -2.59 8.82 23.76
C LEU A 623 -3.56 10.03 23.83
N PRO A 624 -3.86 10.71 22.72
CA PRO A 624 -4.72 11.90 22.73
C PRO A 624 -6.18 11.57 23.09
N PRO A 625 -6.78 12.16 24.15
CA PRO A 625 -8.14 11.83 24.60
C PRO A 625 -9.26 12.18 23.58
N GLY A 626 -9.08 13.25 22.80
CA GLY A 626 -10.01 13.58 21.71
C GLY A 626 -10.10 12.46 20.68
N LEU A 627 -8.98 11.84 20.31
CA LEU A 627 -8.97 10.69 19.39
C LEU A 627 -9.66 9.46 19.99
N ALA A 628 -9.42 9.17 21.27
CA ALA A 628 -10.02 8.02 21.95
C ALA A 628 -11.56 8.08 21.97
N SER A 629 -12.11 9.27 22.22
CA SER A 629 -13.56 9.52 22.22
C SER A 629 -14.19 9.62 20.82
N GLN A 630 -13.44 10.05 19.80
CA GLN A 630 -13.97 10.34 18.46
C GLN A 630 -13.71 9.25 17.40
N ALA A 631 -12.73 8.36 17.57
CA ALA A 631 -12.37 7.33 16.60
C ALA A 631 -13.40 6.17 16.57
N ARG A 632 -14.67 6.48 16.27
CA ARG A 632 -15.86 5.61 16.42
C ARG A 632 -15.78 4.31 15.62
N SER A 633 -14.94 4.25 14.58
CA SER A 633 -14.69 3.06 13.75
C SER A 633 -13.47 2.22 14.16
N LEU A 634 -12.65 2.64 15.13
CA LEU A 634 -11.36 1.98 15.41
C LEU A 634 -11.57 0.58 15.97
N ARG A 635 -11.16 -0.46 15.23
CA ARG A 635 -11.32 -1.87 15.62
C ARG A 635 -10.04 -2.44 16.22
N ILE A 636 -8.89 -2.14 15.61
CA ILE A 636 -7.59 -2.69 15.99
C ILE A 636 -6.66 -1.56 16.41
N LEU A 637 -6.19 -1.63 17.66
CA LEU A 637 -5.15 -0.76 18.21
C LEU A 637 -3.90 -1.60 18.54
N VAL A 638 -2.75 -1.19 18.00
CA VAL A 638 -1.44 -1.83 18.27
C VAL A 638 -0.50 -0.77 18.84
N VAL A 639 0.12 -1.08 19.98
CA VAL A 639 1.01 -0.19 20.72
C VAL A 639 2.26 -0.99 21.14
N ASP A 640 3.37 -0.79 20.43
CA ASP A 640 4.62 -1.54 20.65
C ASP A 640 5.80 -0.63 21.04
N ASN A 641 6.46 -0.92 22.17
CA ASN A 641 7.67 -0.22 22.61
C ASN A 641 7.50 1.31 22.71
N VAL A 642 6.36 1.75 23.26
CA VAL A 642 6.05 3.16 23.54
C VAL A 642 6.52 3.50 24.96
N LYS A 643 7.75 4.02 25.05
CA LYS A 643 8.58 3.94 26.28
C LYS A 643 8.10 4.78 27.47
N ASN A 644 7.19 5.73 27.25
CA ASN A 644 6.67 6.61 28.30
C ASN A 644 5.18 6.40 28.61
N LEU A 645 4.50 5.51 27.89
CA LEU A 645 3.05 5.33 28.05
C LEU A 645 2.71 4.66 29.38
N ILE A 646 1.88 5.32 30.18
CA ILE A 646 1.43 4.83 31.49
C ILE A 646 0.09 4.10 31.39
N SER A 647 -0.82 4.51 30.50
CA SER A 647 -2.11 3.85 30.28
C SER A 647 -2.64 3.92 28.85
N VAL A 648 -3.56 2.99 28.53
CA VAL A 648 -4.39 2.99 27.31
C VAL A 648 -5.85 3.06 27.75
N ASP A 649 -6.53 4.16 27.43
CA ASP A 649 -7.84 4.50 27.99
C ASP A 649 -8.84 5.05 26.97
N GLY A 650 -10.13 4.79 27.19
CA GLY A 650 -11.24 5.55 26.63
C GLY A 650 -11.61 5.28 25.17
N PHE A 651 -10.96 4.32 24.50
CA PHE A 651 -11.27 3.95 23.11
C PHE A 651 -12.54 3.09 23.04
N CYS A 652 -13.71 3.74 23.05
CA CYS A 652 -15.06 3.14 23.03
C CYS A 652 -15.39 2.23 21.83
N SER A 653 -14.53 2.19 20.83
CA SER A 653 -14.68 1.46 19.56
C SER A 653 -13.85 0.17 19.48
N VAL A 654 -12.70 0.12 20.17
CA VAL A 654 -11.66 -0.92 19.99
C VAL A 654 -12.19 -2.31 20.36
N VAL A 655 -11.94 -3.26 19.46
CA VAL A 655 -12.31 -4.68 19.60
C VAL A 655 -11.08 -5.54 19.91
N GLN A 656 -9.92 -5.19 19.35
CA GLN A 656 -8.65 -5.90 19.54
C GLN A 656 -7.55 -4.91 19.96
N LEU A 657 -6.93 -5.15 21.10
CA LEU A 657 -5.77 -4.40 21.59
C LEU A 657 -4.54 -5.30 21.67
N HIS A 658 -3.45 -4.86 21.05
CA HIS A 658 -2.14 -5.51 21.13
C HIS A 658 -1.14 -4.55 21.79
N VAL A 659 -0.63 -4.90 22.97
CA VAL A 659 0.37 -4.12 23.70
C VAL A 659 1.66 -4.92 23.88
N SER A 660 2.76 -4.46 23.29
CA SER A 660 4.06 -5.13 23.33
C SER A 660 5.15 -4.21 23.91
N SER A 661 6.03 -4.76 24.74
CA SER A 661 7.28 -4.12 25.19
C SER A 661 7.10 -2.73 25.84
N ASN A 662 5.92 -2.47 26.42
CA ASN A 662 5.58 -1.17 27.03
C ASN A 662 5.94 -1.20 28.52
N PHE A 663 7.22 -1.10 28.84
CA PHE A 663 7.77 -1.27 30.20
C PHE A 663 7.24 -0.29 31.28
N LYS A 664 6.50 0.76 30.91
CA LYS A 664 5.84 1.69 31.84
C LYS A 664 4.30 1.58 31.86
N LEU A 665 3.71 0.71 31.04
CA LEU A 665 2.26 0.56 30.98
C LEU A 665 1.76 -0.11 32.26
N GLU A 666 1.02 0.65 33.07
CA GLU A 666 0.50 0.21 34.37
C GLU A 666 -1.01 -0.12 34.30
N ARG A 667 -1.75 0.52 33.39
CA ARG A 667 -3.22 0.45 33.32
C ARG A 667 -3.79 0.36 31.90
N ILE A 668 -4.83 -0.45 31.71
CA ILE A 668 -5.70 -0.44 30.53
C ILE A 668 -7.15 -0.37 31.02
N SER A 669 -7.92 0.61 30.57
CA SER A 669 -9.32 0.74 30.98
C SER A 669 -10.24 1.46 30.00
N ASP A 670 -11.55 1.39 30.26
CA ASP A 670 -12.59 2.08 29.47
C ASP A 670 -12.63 1.66 27.99
N LEU A 671 -12.52 0.35 27.76
CA LEU A 671 -12.61 -0.29 26.44
C LEU A 671 -13.87 -1.19 26.36
N PRO A 672 -15.08 -0.61 26.31
CA PRO A 672 -16.35 -1.33 26.44
C PRO A 672 -16.64 -2.37 25.35
N LYS A 673 -15.96 -2.31 24.20
CA LYS A 673 -16.11 -3.24 23.07
C LYS A 673 -14.93 -4.20 22.87
N MET A 674 -13.91 -4.15 23.73
CA MET A 674 -12.72 -4.98 23.54
C MET A 674 -13.03 -6.44 23.84
N GLU A 675 -12.90 -7.29 22.81
CA GLU A 675 -13.15 -8.73 22.87
C GLU A 675 -11.85 -9.53 23.02
N SER A 676 -10.73 -9.00 22.51
CA SER A 676 -9.41 -9.63 22.56
C SER A 676 -8.30 -8.68 23.03
N LEU A 677 -7.45 -9.16 23.94
CA LEU A 677 -6.29 -8.44 24.47
C LEU A 677 -5.04 -9.30 24.39
N THR A 678 -4.04 -8.90 23.60
CA THR A 678 -2.72 -9.54 23.57
C THR A 678 -1.69 -8.64 24.26
N VAL A 679 -1.01 -9.18 25.27
CA VAL A 679 0.02 -8.50 26.05
C VAL A 679 1.34 -9.24 25.92
N SER A 680 2.42 -8.54 25.57
CA SER A 680 3.77 -9.10 25.52
C SER A 680 4.76 -8.18 26.23
N ARG A 681 5.62 -8.71 27.11
CA ARG A 681 6.71 -7.95 27.77
C ARG A 681 6.27 -6.60 28.38
N CYS A 682 5.16 -6.59 29.11
CA CYS A 682 4.63 -5.40 29.81
C CYS A 682 4.61 -5.61 31.33
N PRO A 683 5.77 -5.72 32.01
CA PRO A 683 5.89 -6.22 33.40
C PRO A 683 5.26 -5.33 34.48
N LYS A 684 4.81 -4.12 34.13
CA LYS A 684 4.12 -3.19 35.04
C LYS A 684 2.60 -3.26 34.97
N LEU A 685 2.01 -3.96 34.01
CA LEU A 685 0.57 -3.94 33.77
C LEU A 685 -0.19 -4.68 34.88
N ASN A 686 -0.78 -3.93 35.81
CA ASN A 686 -1.50 -4.50 36.95
C ASN A 686 -2.85 -3.83 37.24
N ILE A 687 -3.40 -3.07 36.29
CA ILE A 687 -4.77 -2.52 36.37
C ILE A 687 -5.50 -2.78 35.05
N LEU A 688 -6.48 -3.68 35.07
CA LEU A 688 -7.39 -3.98 33.96
C LEU A 688 -8.82 -3.71 34.45
N GLN A 689 -9.48 -2.66 33.95
CA GLN A 689 -10.79 -2.22 34.48
C GLN A 689 -11.77 -1.79 33.39
N ARG A 690 -13.07 -2.00 33.63
CA ARG A 690 -14.16 -1.56 32.73
C ARG A 690 -14.02 -2.14 31.30
N LEU A 691 -13.79 -3.46 31.24
CA LEU A 691 -13.60 -4.26 30.00
C LEU A 691 -14.76 -5.29 29.76
N PRO A 692 -16.05 -4.90 29.80
CA PRO A 692 -17.21 -5.81 29.91
C PRO A 692 -17.47 -6.76 28.71
N ALA A 693 -16.71 -6.65 27.63
CA ALA A 693 -16.81 -7.47 26.42
C ALA A 693 -15.66 -8.50 26.27
N LEU A 694 -14.66 -8.49 27.15
CA LEU A 694 -13.45 -9.30 26.99
C LEU A 694 -13.76 -10.80 27.04
N GLN A 695 -13.35 -11.52 25.99
CA GLN A 695 -13.61 -12.95 25.78
C GLN A 695 -12.33 -13.77 25.57
N SER A 696 -11.29 -13.16 24.99
CA SER A 696 -9.98 -13.76 24.77
C SER A 696 -8.87 -12.87 25.33
N MET A 697 -7.85 -13.49 25.91
CA MET A 697 -6.65 -12.78 26.37
C MET A 697 -5.41 -13.64 26.12
N GLU A 698 -4.30 -13.02 25.73
CA GLU A 698 -3.01 -13.69 25.54
C GLU A 698 -1.91 -12.95 26.31
N LEU A 699 -1.12 -13.68 27.09
CA LEU A 699 0.04 -13.19 27.84
C LEU A 699 1.31 -13.86 27.31
N ASN A 700 2.16 -13.14 26.59
CA ASN A 700 3.35 -13.69 25.92
C ASN A 700 4.64 -13.04 26.43
N ASP A 701 5.27 -13.65 27.44
CA ASP A 701 6.57 -13.22 27.94
C ASP A 701 7.37 -14.41 28.50
N GLN A 702 8.45 -14.77 27.81
CA GLN A 702 9.26 -15.95 28.12
C GLN A 702 10.00 -15.84 29.47
N GLU A 703 10.16 -14.63 30.01
CA GLU A 703 10.79 -14.37 31.32
C GLU A 703 9.75 -14.24 32.46
N MET A 704 8.47 -14.54 32.20
CA MET A 704 7.38 -14.35 33.16
C MET A 704 7.45 -15.36 34.33
N GLU A 705 7.96 -14.91 35.48
CA GLU A 705 8.01 -15.70 36.72
C GLU A 705 6.65 -15.84 37.43
N ARG A 706 5.74 -14.87 37.26
CA ARG A 706 4.43 -14.79 37.92
C ARG A 706 3.39 -14.15 37.01
N LEU A 707 2.13 -14.57 37.14
CA LEU A 707 1.02 -13.93 36.44
C LEU A 707 0.67 -12.57 37.08
N PRO A 708 0.19 -11.58 36.31
CA PRO A 708 -0.34 -10.33 36.87
C PRO A 708 -1.46 -10.57 37.89
N ASP A 709 -1.48 -9.83 39.00
CA ASP A 709 -2.55 -9.96 40.01
C ASP A 709 -3.91 -9.48 39.47
N CYS A 710 -3.90 -8.54 38.52
CA CYS A 710 -5.09 -8.02 37.85
C CYS A 710 -5.93 -9.06 37.10
N LEU A 711 -5.39 -10.28 36.85
CA LEU A 711 -6.19 -11.39 36.34
C LEU A 711 -7.36 -11.75 37.27
N ARG A 712 -7.22 -11.57 38.60
CA ARG A 712 -8.26 -11.87 39.60
C ARG A 712 -9.55 -11.08 39.40
N ASP A 713 -9.43 -9.84 38.92
CA ASP A 713 -10.54 -8.88 38.80
C ASP A 713 -11.15 -8.85 37.38
N LEU A 714 -10.78 -9.80 36.53
CA LEU A 714 -11.27 -9.86 35.14
C LEU A 714 -12.74 -10.27 35.05
N PRO A 715 -13.44 -9.89 33.96
CA PRO A 715 -14.85 -10.21 33.79
C PRO A 715 -15.07 -11.73 33.74
N ALA A 716 -16.10 -12.22 34.45
CA ALA A 716 -16.54 -13.62 34.40
C ALA A 716 -17.01 -14.12 33.01
N LYS A 717 -16.92 -13.27 31.97
CA LYS A 717 -17.12 -13.62 30.55
C LYS A 717 -15.84 -14.07 29.83
N LEU A 718 -14.65 -13.91 30.43
CA LEU A 718 -13.39 -14.33 29.81
C LEU A 718 -13.40 -15.85 29.58
N ARG A 719 -13.37 -16.27 28.32
CA ARG A 719 -13.49 -17.68 27.93
C ARG A 719 -12.13 -18.33 27.73
N HIS A 720 -11.19 -17.61 27.13
CA HIS A 720 -9.89 -18.16 26.75
C HIS A 720 -8.76 -17.26 27.28
N LEU A 721 -7.80 -17.87 27.97
CA LEU A 721 -6.53 -17.26 28.32
C LEU A 721 -5.38 -18.11 27.74
N ARG A 722 -4.57 -17.53 26.84
CA ARG A 722 -3.29 -18.11 26.42
C ARG A 722 -2.16 -17.53 27.26
N ILE A 723 -1.21 -18.36 27.67
CA ILE A 723 -0.02 -17.95 28.40
C ILE A 723 1.22 -18.58 27.75
N THR A 724 2.18 -17.76 27.36
CA THR A 724 3.54 -18.19 27.00
C THR A 724 4.48 -17.65 28.07
N CYS A 725 5.08 -18.53 28.86
CA CYS A 725 5.84 -18.17 30.07
C CYS A 725 7.07 -19.08 30.30
N ASN A 726 7.85 -18.78 31.35
CA ASN A 726 8.98 -19.62 31.74
C ASN A 726 8.52 -20.97 32.33
N LEU A 727 9.45 -21.93 32.42
CA LEU A 727 9.14 -23.28 32.88
C LEU A 727 8.72 -23.32 34.36
N ASP A 728 9.25 -22.45 35.21
CA ASP A 728 8.93 -22.42 36.64
C ASP A 728 7.48 -21.97 36.88
N LEU A 729 7.04 -20.90 36.21
CA LEU A 729 5.64 -20.45 36.27
C LEU A 729 4.70 -21.51 35.69
N LEU A 730 5.07 -22.14 34.57
CA LEU A 730 4.27 -23.22 34.00
C LEU A 730 4.15 -24.41 34.96
N THR A 731 5.20 -24.70 35.73
CA THR A 731 5.20 -25.74 36.78
C THR A 731 4.40 -25.31 38.02
N LEU A 732 4.34 -24.02 38.35
CA LEU A 732 3.46 -23.48 39.39
C LEU A 732 1.97 -23.52 38.97
N ILE A 733 1.68 -23.40 37.68
CA ILE A 733 0.34 -23.57 37.10
C ILE A 733 -0.05 -25.05 37.08
N SER A 734 0.85 -25.97 36.67
CA SER A 734 0.54 -27.42 36.59
C SER A 734 0.23 -28.06 37.94
N ARG A 735 0.79 -27.53 39.04
CA ARG A 735 0.47 -27.92 40.43
C ARG A 735 -0.98 -27.64 40.83
N GLY A 736 -1.69 -26.77 40.10
CA GLY A 736 -3.14 -26.60 40.24
C GLY A 736 -3.60 -26.00 41.58
N LYS A 737 -4.70 -26.55 42.10
CA LYS A 737 -5.47 -25.98 43.22
C LYS A 737 -4.62 -25.79 44.48
N GLY A 738 -4.55 -24.54 44.94
CA GLY A 738 -3.82 -24.14 46.14
C GLY A 738 -2.55 -23.30 45.87
N THR A 739 -2.10 -23.15 44.62
CA THR A 739 -1.00 -22.21 44.32
C THR A 739 -1.53 -20.75 44.19
N PRO A 740 -0.73 -19.73 44.57
CA PRO A 740 -1.11 -18.32 44.42
C PRO A 740 -1.41 -17.89 42.97
N GLU A 741 -0.85 -18.61 42.00
CA GLU A 741 -1.04 -18.40 40.57
C GLU A 741 -2.33 -19.05 40.07
N TRP A 742 -2.68 -20.25 40.55
CA TRP A 742 -3.97 -20.90 40.23
C TRP A 742 -5.16 -20.04 40.68
N GLU A 743 -5.05 -19.43 41.86
CA GLU A 743 -6.07 -18.53 42.40
C GLU A 743 -6.35 -17.31 41.48
N LYS A 744 -5.42 -16.93 40.60
CA LYS A 744 -5.60 -15.85 39.62
C LYS A 744 -6.38 -16.27 38.37
N ILE A 745 -6.41 -17.57 38.02
CA ILE A 745 -6.92 -18.06 36.73
C ILE A 745 -8.10 -19.06 36.83
N LYS A 746 -8.34 -19.65 38.01
CA LYS A 746 -9.37 -20.70 38.23
C LYS A 746 -10.81 -20.35 37.83
N HIS A 747 -11.13 -19.08 37.64
CA HIS A 747 -12.47 -18.61 37.26
C HIS A 747 -12.69 -18.62 35.73
N ILE A 748 -11.61 -18.64 34.95
CA ILE A 748 -11.59 -18.56 33.48
C ILE A 748 -12.06 -19.90 32.90
N GLN A 749 -12.83 -19.89 31.79
CA GLN A 749 -13.44 -21.10 31.24
C GLN A 749 -12.41 -22.09 30.66
N GLN A 750 -11.41 -21.58 29.94
CA GLN A 750 -10.30 -22.34 29.36
C GLN A 750 -8.99 -21.57 29.52
N VAL A 751 -7.92 -22.26 29.93
CA VAL A 751 -6.56 -21.73 30.00
C VAL A 751 -5.62 -22.66 29.23
N ASN A 752 -4.79 -22.10 28.36
CA ASN A 752 -3.75 -22.84 27.63
C ASN A 752 -2.41 -22.15 27.87
N ALA A 753 -1.58 -22.75 28.73
CA ALA A 753 -0.26 -22.27 29.08
C ALA A 753 0.82 -23.17 28.47
N CYS A 754 1.91 -22.60 27.96
CA CYS A 754 3.02 -23.38 27.42
C CYS A 754 4.38 -22.65 27.53
N THR A 755 5.46 -23.44 27.50
CA THR A 755 6.78 -22.93 27.11
C THR A 755 6.83 -22.75 25.59
N ASP A 756 7.89 -22.11 25.11
CA ASP A 756 8.01 -21.68 23.72
C ASP A 756 7.93 -22.80 22.67
N ALA A 757 7.64 -22.40 21.42
CA ALA A 757 7.66 -23.29 20.27
C ALA A 757 8.09 -22.55 18.99
N GLU A 758 9.32 -22.81 18.57
CA GLU A 758 9.65 -22.86 17.13
C GLU A 758 9.13 -24.21 16.59
N ASP A 759 8.62 -24.24 15.36
CA ASP A 759 7.72 -25.29 14.82
C ASP A 759 8.32 -26.69 14.58
N ASP A 760 9.54 -26.99 15.07
CA ASP A 760 10.28 -28.23 14.72
C ASP A 760 11.00 -28.92 15.91
N LYS A 761 10.48 -28.81 17.15
CA LYS A 761 11.06 -29.53 18.31
C LYS A 761 10.04 -30.19 19.25
N THR A 762 10.41 -31.38 19.71
CA THR A 762 9.57 -32.33 20.47
C THR A 762 9.34 -31.99 21.95
N ASP A 763 9.97 -30.94 22.48
CA ASP A 763 10.03 -30.65 23.92
C ASP A 763 9.00 -29.62 24.43
N LYS A 764 7.96 -29.30 23.64
CA LYS A 764 6.94 -28.31 24.01
C LYS A 764 6.16 -28.73 25.26
N ARG A 765 6.40 -28.06 26.39
CA ARG A 765 5.67 -28.29 27.65
C ARG A 765 4.40 -27.43 27.71
N PHE A 766 3.31 -28.02 28.18
CA PHE A 766 2.01 -27.34 28.26
C PHE A 766 1.19 -27.71 29.50
N VAL A 767 0.24 -26.83 29.82
CA VAL A 767 -0.87 -27.05 30.74
C VAL A 767 -2.14 -26.52 30.09
N PHE A 768 -3.10 -27.40 29.80
CA PHE A 768 -4.42 -27.04 29.33
C PHE A 768 -5.44 -27.30 30.45
N TYR A 769 -6.19 -26.28 30.85
CA TYR A 769 -7.26 -26.37 31.84
C TYR A 769 -8.61 -26.01 31.22
N LYS A 770 -9.63 -26.80 31.55
CA LYS A 770 -11.02 -26.55 31.17
C LYS A 770 -11.93 -26.64 32.39
N ARG A 771 -12.46 -25.49 32.80
CA ARG A 771 -13.21 -25.30 34.06
C ARG A 771 -14.50 -26.10 34.12
N ASP A 772 -15.25 -26.17 33.02
CA ASP A 772 -16.58 -26.79 33.02
C ASP A 772 -16.52 -28.33 33.13
N SER A 773 -15.35 -28.93 32.92
CA SER A 773 -15.04 -30.35 33.18
C SER A 773 -14.06 -30.54 34.34
N ASP A 774 -13.64 -29.46 35.01
CA ASP A 774 -12.60 -29.39 36.05
C ASP A 774 -11.32 -30.17 35.72
N SER A 775 -11.00 -30.24 34.42
CA SER A 775 -10.00 -31.13 33.85
C SER A 775 -8.72 -30.36 33.48
N THR A 776 -7.58 -30.83 33.96
CA THR A 776 -6.25 -30.31 33.60
C THR A 776 -5.45 -31.38 32.88
N GLU A 777 -5.02 -31.09 31.65
CA GLU A 777 -4.13 -31.90 30.84
C GLU A 777 -2.74 -31.26 30.83
N THR A 778 -1.69 -32.02 31.09
CA THR A 778 -0.30 -31.52 31.07
C THR A 778 0.69 -32.65 30.78
N ASN A 779 1.81 -32.30 30.15
CA ASN A 779 2.97 -33.19 29.95
C ASN A 779 4.15 -32.84 30.89
N ILE A 780 3.90 -32.11 31.98
CA ILE A 780 4.91 -31.76 32.99
C ILE A 780 4.92 -32.82 34.08
N GLU A 781 6.07 -33.47 34.27
CA GLU A 781 6.23 -34.50 35.29
C GLU A 781 6.01 -33.94 36.71
N PRO A 782 5.24 -34.63 37.57
CA PRO A 782 5.10 -34.22 38.96
C PRO A 782 6.41 -34.48 39.70
N SER A 783 7.12 -33.40 40.06
CA SER A 783 8.35 -33.45 40.87
C SER A 783 8.12 -34.31 42.13
N PRO A 784 8.95 -35.35 42.38
CA PRO A 784 8.66 -36.36 43.40
C PRO A 784 8.50 -35.74 44.78
N SER A 785 7.35 -35.98 45.42
CA SER A 785 7.05 -35.48 46.75
C SER A 785 8.05 -35.99 47.77
N THR A 786 8.63 -35.11 48.57
CA THR A 786 9.46 -35.46 49.73
C THR A 786 8.62 -36.15 50.80
N SER A 787 8.47 -37.47 50.66
CA SER A 787 7.75 -38.32 51.59
C SER A 787 8.38 -38.28 52.97
N GLN A 788 7.54 -37.98 53.97
CA GLN A 788 7.80 -37.94 55.40
C GLN A 788 8.94 -38.85 55.88
N VAL A 789 10.01 -38.25 56.42
CA VAL A 789 10.90 -38.95 57.36
C VAL A 789 10.26 -38.86 58.74
N GLY A 790 9.78 -39.98 59.28
CA GLY A 790 9.16 -40.01 60.60
C GLY A 790 9.00 -41.41 61.17
N GLY A 791 9.81 -41.74 62.18
CA GLY A 791 9.51 -42.80 63.15
C GLY A 791 10.00 -44.22 62.82
N ASN A 792 11.32 -44.44 62.82
CA ASN A 792 12.00 -45.17 63.91
C ASN A 792 13.53 -45.20 63.71
#